data_AF-A0A832CKG3-F1
#
_entry.id   AF-A0A832CKG3-F1
#
_cell.length_a   1.000
_cell.length_b   1.000
_cell.length_c   1.000
_cell.angle_alpha   90.00
_cell.angle_beta   90.00
_cell.angle_gamma   90.00
#
_symmetry.space_group_name_H-M   'P 1'
#
loop_
_entity.id
_entity.type
_entity.pdbx_description
1 polymer ?
#
loop_
_entity_poly.entity_id
_entity_poly.type
_entity_poly.pdbx_seq_one_letter_code
_entity_poly.pdbx_strand_id
1 'polypeptide(L)'
;LAQQLGDQAQEGTRAREALRARQQALRDSIRQHRIEADRLRSRWEDLRRRLAVATEQSRSLQHQLDQTDADIAGINAHRSELEATIARHEQALMDLASDLAKHQAGVATAKAKVAAAEAQQRAQRDELEQARTQAFELATSQAALRNRAAQVQRRQAELRRELDEQRAALLAAGARASAAAADLEAANLQRQTLADAAARAAEQLCAAEDDLATAESQHAACRRERDLAHEEYHRLATQWDVLQRTRSQSSYLHEGTQAVLRENLPGVLGSVAALIHVPPELELALEASLGGHLEDIVVKTWADALRCIETLKRSNRGRATFLPLDYVRPPQPIRAPHTQGVRGIASQLIQTDPAYQGICDLLLGNIVIVEDLPAGRRALAAEARLRRAVTVDGDAIESRGVVRGGSRPRSRGFLAIEREWRELPERLAESKKRLDAAENALRAAETKQQSARALQRQMSQQAQSARQAVADQDVRLNALQQRHERLTQEHTWRQSLHSQAQHTLTTLQEEAAQIQSELASVEASHYEATQRLEVARLAGAEGDLLALHAQVSEAETALAVTLRGKQAQEELLATQREILVRTEAEAQARAAQRQRLLEQVNDLASQVASLSSELEEVRALRQATADPISEAEAELQEIEKQQAQLETQEETLRQQLQAQVAEHAKLAYERDRIQSEIADLQRQIEADLGPVTIPGDVGPRQLMLNLGQTPMALAAPSEIPEGLGARIREMRSALRRLGPVNPEAPPEYRKAHERYAYLTQQIEDLTRAADAARQVITDLNQVIRDRFVATFSRVAHEFSACFHTLFAGGAARLQLTEPDNPEGSGIDILARPPGKRSQSLALLSGGERALTAAALLFALLRVNPLPFCVLDEVDAMLDEANVHRFRDFLRSLAQHTQFIVITHNRTTIEAASAVYGISMGREGASQVLSMSLPEANTEASQAVSVA
;
A
#
# COMPACT_ATOMS: atom_id res chain seq x y z
N LEU A 1 29.27 16.00 -34.63
CA LEU A 1 28.38 16.59 -33.60
C LEU A 1 27.52 15.55 -32.89
N ALA A 2 26.59 14.85 -33.56
CA ALA A 2 25.72 13.85 -32.90
C ALA A 2 26.51 12.70 -32.23
N GLN A 3 27.60 12.21 -32.86
CA GLN A 3 28.51 11.23 -32.25
C GLN A 3 29.23 11.80 -31.01
N GLN A 4 29.75 13.03 -31.08
CA GLN A 4 30.44 13.68 -29.95
C GLN A 4 29.52 13.91 -28.75
N LEU A 5 28.25 14.28 -28.99
CA LEU A 5 27.24 14.41 -27.94
C LEU A 5 26.82 13.05 -27.36
N GLY A 6 26.84 12.00 -28.19
CA GLY A 6 26.62 10.62 -27.75
C GLY A 6 27.74 10.11 -26.83
N ASP A 7 29.00 10.38 -27.19
CA ASP A 7 30.17 9.98 -26.39
C ASP A 7 30.19 10.70 -25.02
N GLN A 8 29.85 12.00 -24.99
CA GLN A 8 29.72 12.77 -23.76
C GLN A 8 28.57 12.28 -22.86
N ALA A 9 27.45 11.87 -23.45
CA ALA A 9 26.36 11.25 -22.70
C ALA A 9 26.77 9.89 -22.09
N GLN A 10 27.57 9.10 -22.81
CA GLN A 10 28.11 7.84 -22.30
C GLN A 10 29.11 8.04 -21.16
N GLU A 11 29.99 9.06 -21.24
CA GLU A 11 30.88 9.44 -20.14
C GLU A 11 30.10 9.88 -18.89
N GLY A 12 29.02 10.66 -19.07
CA GLY A 12 28.11 11.05 -17.99
C GLY A 12 27.43 9.84 -17.32
N THR A 13 27.01 8.83 -18.09
CA THR A 13 26.43 7.60 -17.52
C THR A 13 27.43 6.81 -16.67
N ARG A 14 28.69 6.69 -17.11
CA ARG A 14 29.75 6.01 -16.33
C ARG A 14 30.09 6.75 -15.05
N ALA A 15 30.15 8.08 -15.08
CA ALA A 15 30.36 8.90 -13.89
C ALA A 15 29.23 8.73 -12.86
N ARG A 16 27.98 8.62 -13.33
CA ARG A 16 26.82 8.40 -12.46
C ARG A 16 26.80 7.00 -11.83
N GLU A 17 27.19 5.97 -12.58
CA GLU A 17 27.31 4.61 -12.04
C GLU A 17 28.39 4.53 -10.95
N ALA A 18 29.53 5.20 -11.15
CA ALA A 18 30.58 5.30 -10.13
C ALA A 18 30.11 6.04 -8.86
N LEU A 19 29.36 7.15 -9.02
CA LEU A 19 28.79 7.89 -7.88
C LEU A 19 27.69 7.09 -7.16
N ARG A 20 26.88 6.29 -7.86
CA ARG A 20 25.88 5.40 -7.25
C ARG A 20 26.52 4.28 -6.44
N ALA A 21 27.60 3.68 -6.94
CA ALA A 21 28.36 2.68 -6.20
C ALA A 21 28.96 3.28 -4.91
N ARG A 22 29.51 4.49 -5.01
CA ARG A 22 30.06 5.22 -3.84
C ARG A 22 28.96 5.62 -2.83
N GLN A 23 27.78 6.02 -3.31
CA GLN A 23 26.61 6.32 -2.48
C GLN A 23 26.10 5.10 -1.71
N GLN A 24 26.06 3.93 -2.35
CA GLN A 24 25.69 2.67 -1.69
C GLN A 24 26.70 2.28 -0.62
N ALA A 25 28.00 2.34 -0.92
CA ALA A 25 29.06 2.07 0.06
C ALA A 25 28.98 3.00 1.29
N LEU A 26 28.71 4.29 1.07
CA LEU A 26 28.53 5.26 2.17
C LEU A 26 27.28 4.97 3.00
N ARG A 27 26.15 4.65 2.37
CA ARG A 27 24.90 4.30 3.07
C ARG A 27 25.05 3.03 3.91
N ASP A 28 25.80 2.05 3.42
CA ASP A 28 26.10 0.83 4.16
C ASP A 28 27.02 1.10 5.36
N SER A 29 28.05 1.94 5.20
CA SER A 29 28.90 2.42 6.29
C SER A 29 28.11 3.19 7.36
N ILE A 30 27.25 4.14 6.97
CA ILE A 30 26.36 4.87 7.89
C ILE A 30 25.43 3.91 8.63
N ARG A 31 24.88 2.90 7.94
CA ARG A 31 24.02 1.89 8.57
C ARG A 31 24.77 1.08 9.63
N GLN A 32 26.00 0.65 9.33
CA GLN A 32 26.84 -0.09 10.29
C GLN A 32 27.17 0.77 11.52
N HIS A 33 27.61 2.01 11.32
CA HIS A 33 27.90 2.93 12.42
C HIS A 33 26.67 3.30 13.25
N ARG A 34 25.47 3.41 12.64
CA ARG A 34 24.21 3.63 13.38
C ARG A 34 23.83 2.44 14.26
N ILE A 35 23.99 1.21 13.76
CA ILE A 35 23.75 -0.01 14.56
C ILE A 35 24.70 -0.06 15.77
N GLU A 36 25.97 0.30 15.56
CA GLU A 36 26.96 0.36 16.64
C GLU A 36 26.65 1.48 17.65
N ALA A 37 26.25 2.66 17.16
CA ALA A 37 25.84 3.78 18.01
C ALA A 37 24.59 3.47 18.85
N ASP A 38 23.61 2.75 18.30
CA ASP A 38 22.41 2.33 19.02
C ASP A 38 22.71 1.26 20.09
N ARG A 39 23.61 0.31 19.79
CA ARG A 39 24.13 -0.66 20.79
C ARG A 39 24.84 0.05 21.94
N LEU A 40 25.71 1.02 21.63
CA LEU A 40 26.40 1.82 22.64
C LEU A 40 25.44 2.72 23.43
N ARG A 41 24.36 3.22 22.80
CA ARG A 41 23.29 3.99 23.48
C ARG A 41 22.55 3.13 24.50
N SER A 42 22.10 1.94 24.11
CA SER A 42 21.43 0.99 25.03
C SER A 42 22.34 0.63 26.20
N ARG A 43 23.61 0.31 25.93
CA ARG A 43 24.59 -0.02 26.98
C ARG A 43 24.83 1.17 27.92
N TRP A 44 24.88 2.39 27.41
CA TRP A 44 25.03 3.60 28.22
C TRP A 44 23.81 3.86 29.10
N GLU A 45 22.60 3.68 28.60
CA GLU A 45 21.36 3.83 29.38
C GLU A 45 21.27 2.79 30.51
N ASP A 46 21.65 1.53 30.22
CA ASP A 46 21.68 0.47 31.22
C ASP A 46 22.73 0.73 32.33
N LEU A 47 23.95 1.13 31.95
CA LEU A 47 24.99 1.50 32.91
C LEU A 47 24.59 2.72 33.73
N ARG A 48 23.96 3.73 33.12
CA ARG A 48 23.47 4.93 33.82
C ARG A 48 22.37 4.59 34.84
N ARG A 49 21.44 3.70 34.50
CA ARG A 49 20.40 3.22 35.42
C ARG A 49 21.01 2.47 36.60
N ARG A 50 21.96 1.56 36.33
CA ARG A 50 22.67 0.80 37.38
C ARG A 50 23.46 1.70 38.32
N LEU A 51 24.16 2.70 37.78
CA LEU A 51 24.90 3.69 38.56
C LEU A 51 23.96 4.53 39.45
N ALA A 52 22.80 4.95 38.93
CA ALA A 52 21.80 5.70 39.71
C ALA A 52 21.23 4.88 40.88
N VAL A 53 20.96 3.59 40.67
CA VAL A 53 20.50 2.69 41.73
C VAL A 53 21.61 2.46 42.77
N ALA A 54 22.84 2.17 42.35
CA ALA A 54 23.96 1.93 43.24
C ALA A 54 24.34 3.17 44.08
N THR A 55 24.26 4.37 43.49
CA THR A 55 24.51 5.63 44.21
C THR A 55 23.42 5.94 45.24
N GLU A 56 22.15 5.70 44.93
CA GLU A 56 21.05 5.87 45.89
C GLU A 56 21.13 4.86 47.05
N GLN A 57 21.49 3.60 46.75
CA GLN A 57 21.73 2.57 47.76
C GLN A 57 22.94 2.90 48.66
N SER A 58 24.04 3.41 48.09
CA SER A 58 25.21 3.87 48.84
C SER A 58 24.84 5.01 49.80
N ARG A 59 24.03 5.97 49.34
CA ARG A 59 23.56 7.10 50.15
C ARG A 59 22.65 6.66 51.30
N SER A 60 21.76 5.69 51.04
CA SER A 60 20.90 5.11 52.09
C SER A 60 21.70 4.36 53.14
N LEU A 61 22.70 3.56 52.75
CA LEU A 61 23.57 2.83 53.68
C LEU A 61 24.45 3.79 54.49
N GLN A 62 24.95 4.86 53.87
CA GLN A 62 25.71 5.89 54.58
C GLN A 62 24.87 6.55 55.67
N HIS A 63 23.61 6.85 55.40
CA HIS A 63 22.70 7.43 56.40
C HIS A 63 22.42 6.46 57.56
N GLN A 64 22.30 5.16 57.28
CA GLN A 64 22.17 4.13 58.33
C GLN A 64 23.44 4.02 59.18
N LEU A 65 24.61 4.20 58.57
CA LEU A 65 25.90 4.19 59.26
C LEU A 65 26.02 5.37 60.24
N ASP A 66 25.66 6.57 59.79
CA ASP A 66 25.64 7.78 60.63
C ASP A 66 24.67 7.63 61.81
N GLN A 67 23.51 6.99 61.60
CA GLN A 67 22.56 6.68 62.69
C GLN A 67 23.15 5.67 63.69
N THR A 68 23.80 4.61 63.21
CA THR A 68 24.44 3.64 64.11
C THR A 68 25.63 4.22 64.88
N ASP A 69 26.37 5.17 64.30
CA ASP A 69 27.43 5.89 64.98
C ASP A 69 26.90 6.78 66.12
N ALA A 70 25.76 7.44 65.90
CA ALA A 70 25.07 8.21 66.94
C ALA A 70 24.56 7.31 68.08
N ASP A 71 24.01 6.13 67.76
CA ASP A 71 23.55 5.15 68.76
C ASP A 71 24.71 4.62 69.61
N ILE A 72 25.86 4.29 69.00
CA ILE A 72 27.07 3.82 69.71
C ILE A 72 27.61 4.90 70.66
N ALA A 73 27.59 6.17 70.24
CA ALA A 73 28.01 7.28 71.10
C ALA A 73 27.09 7.42 72.34
N GLY A 74 25.77 7.25 72.17
CA GLY A 74 24.81 7.26 73.27
C GLY A 74 24.99 6.10 74.25
N ILE A 75 25.21 4.88 73.75
CA ILE A 75 25.44 3.69 74.59
C ILE A 75 26.74 3.80 75.39
N ASN A 76 27.82 4.32 74.79
CA ASN A 76 29.09 4.52 75.49
C ASN A 76 29.03 5.57 76.60
N ALA A 77 28.23 6.62 76.44
CA ALA A 77 27.98 7.60 77.49
C ALA A 77 27.26 6.98 78.69
N HIS A 78 26.24 6.14 78.44
CA HIS A 78 25.51 5.41 79.48
C HIS A 78 26.41 4.41 80.22
N ARG A 79 27.30 3.71 79.50
CA ARG A 79 28.29 2.80 80.11
C ARG A 79 29.20 3.51 81.11
N SER A 80 29.73 4.68 80.76
CA SER A 80 30.62 5.45 81.65
C SER A 80 29.92 5.93 82.92
N GLU A 81 28.63 6.26 82.82
CA GLU A 81 27.82 6.64 83.98
C GLU A 81 27.60 5.46 84.95
N LEU A 82 27.35 4.26 84.40
CA LEU A 82 27.18 3.02 85.17
C LEU A 82 28.49 2.63 85.89
N GLU A 83 29.64 2.69 85.23
CA GLU A 83 30.95 2.41 85.85
C GLU A 83 31.22 3.32 87.06
N ALA A 84 30.86 4.61 86.98
CA ALA A 84 31.00 5.57 88.08
C ALA A 84 30.01 5.32 89.24
N THR A 85 28.86 4.67 88.99
CA THR A 85 27.93 4.25 90.05
C THR A 85 28.41 2.99 90.77
N ILE A 86 28.93 2.01 90.02
CA ILE A 86 29.47 0.74 90.55
C ILE A 86 30.61 1.00 91.54
N ALA A 87 31.56 1.89 91.21
CA ALA A 87 32.67 2.24 92.08
C ALA A 87 32.24 2.84 93.44
N ARG A 88 31.11 3.58 93.49
CA ARG A 88 30.57 4.15 94.73
C ARG A 88 29.95 3.10 95.65
N HIS A 89 29.31 2.07 95.09
CA HIS A 89 28.70 0.98 95.85
C HIS A 89 29.73 -0.02 96.40
N GLU A 90 30.85 -0.23 95.69
CA GLU A 90 31.96 -1.08 96.16
C GLU A 90 32.63 -0.53 97.42
N GLN A 91 32.77 0.79 97.54
CA GLN A 91 33.33 1.46 98.71
C GLN A 91 32.43 1.24 99.96
N ALA A 92 31.11 1.34 99.81
CA ALA A 92 30.14 1.17 100.90
C ALA A 92 30.05 -0.28 101.42
N LEU A 93 30.38 -1.27 100.57
CA LEU A 93 30.42 -2.69 100.94
C LEU A 93 31.62 -3.05 101.82
N MET A 94 32.74 -2.33 101.70
CA MET A 94 33.91 -2.57 102.54
C MET A 94 33.65 -2.19 104.01
N ASP A 95 32.88 -1.12 104.25
CA ASP A 95 32.56 -0.66 105.60
C ASP A 95 31.59 -1.62 106.32
N LEU A 96 30.58 -2.14 105.61
CA LEU A 96 29.62 -3.11 106.17
C LEU A 96 30.22 -4.51 106.44
N ALA A 97 31.30 -4.89 105.74
CA ALA A 97 31.93 -6.19 105.91
C ALA A 97 32.66 -6.35 107.25
N SER A 98 33.15 -5.25 107.84
CA SER A 98 33.83 -5.21 109.14
C SER A 98 32.87 -5.50 110.31
N ASP A 99 31.63 -5.00 110.23
CA ASP A 99 30.61 -5.17 111.26
C ASP A 99 29.97 -6.58 111.23
N LEU A 100 29.94 -7.20 110.06
CA LEU A 100 29.38 -8.53 109.85
C LEU A 100 30.20 -9.65 110.53
N ALA A 101 31.53 -9.52 110.55
CA ALA A 101 32.44 -10.56 111.08
C ALA A 101 32.24 -10.84 112.58
N LYS A 102 31.77 -9.85 113.35
CA LYS A 102 31.50 -9.97 114.79
C LYS A 102 30.18 -10.71 115.10
N HIS A 103 29.18 -10.56 114.24
CA HIS A 103 27.86 -11.17 114.42
C HIS A 103 27.76 -12.59 113.81
N GLN A 104 28.63 -12.93 112.85
CA GLN A 104 28.67 -14.25 112.19
C GLN A 104 29.13 -15.40 113.07
N ALA A 105 29.99 -15.15 114.08
CA ALA A 105 30.51 -16.20 114.96
C ALA A 105 29.43 -16.83 115.86
N GLY A 106 28.36 -16.09 116.17
CA GLY A 106 27.26 -16.56 117.03
C GLY A 106 26.13 -17.32 116.29
N VAL A 107 25.99 -17.13 114.97
CA VAL A 107 24.90 -17.71 114.17
C VAL A 107 25.31 -19.02 113.48
N ALA A 108 26.62 -19.24 113.27
CA ALA A 108 27.15 -20.42 112.59
C ALA A 108 26.82 -21.76 113.29
N THR A 109 26.69 -21.75 114.62
CA THR A 109 26.35 -22.94 115.43
C THR A 109 24.86 -23.31 115.36
N ALA A 110 23.98 -22.35 115.06
CA ALA A 110 22.53 -22.56 114.99
C ALA A 110 22.02 -22.87 113.56
N LYS A 111 22.65 -22.33 112.50
CA LYS A 111 22.23 -22.51 111.09
C LYS A 111 22.55 -23.87 110.47
N ALA A 112 23.53 -24.61 110.98
CA ALA A 112 23.91 -25.92 110.42
C ALA A 112 22.78 -26.97 110.45
N LYS A 113 21.78 -26.78 111.32
CA LYS A 113 20.65 -27.71 111.47
C LYS A 113 19.41 -27.34 110.63
N VAL A 114 19.32 -26.13 110.07
CA VAL A 114 18.19 -25.65 109.24
C VAL A 114 18.50 -25.73 107.74
N ALA A 115 19.75 -25.48 107.33
CA ALA A 115 20.17 -25.43 105.93
C ALA A 115 20.00 -26.77 105.17
N ALA A 116 20.09 -27.91 105.87
CA ALA A 116 19.92 -29.24 105.27
C ALA A 116 18.46 -29.51 104.83
N ALA A 117 17.48 -28.90 105.48
CA ALA A 117 16.06 -29.11 105.20
C ALA A 117 15.51 -28.15 104.12
N GLU A 118 16.07 -26.94 103.97
CA GLU A 118 15.65 -25.99 102.93
C GLU A 118 16.20 -26.30 101.53
N ALA A 119 17.39 -26.90 101.42
CA ALA A 119 18.01 -27.24 100.13
C ALA A 119 17.18 -28.27 99.33
N GLN A 120 16.53 -29.20 100.04
CA GLN A 120 15.69 -30.23 99.43
C GLN A 120 14.36 -29.67 98.89
N GLN A 121 13.81 -28.62 99.52
CA GLN A 121 12.57 -27.97 99.08
C GLN A 121 12.75 -27.02 97.88
N ARG A 122 13.93 -26.38 97.75
CA ARG A 122 14.24 -25.46 96.64
C ARG A 122 14.49 -26.20 95.32
N ALA A 123 15.26 -27.27 95.35
CA ALA A 123 15.53 -28.10 94.17
C ALA A 123 14.25 -28.64 93.50
N GLN A 124 13.25 -29.03 94.32
CA GLN A 124 11.96 -29.54 93.82
C GLN A 124 11.05 -28.45 93.22
N ARG A 125 11.19 -27.18 93.64
CA ARG A 125 10.43 -26.04 93.07
C ARG A 125 11.03 -25.57 91.74
N ASP A 126 12.36 -25.52 91.66
CA ASP A 126 13.06 -25.09 90.44
C ASP A 126 12.84 -26.07 89.28
N GLU A 127 12.79 -27.38 89.57
CA GLU A 127 12.51 -28.43 88.58
C GLU A 127 11.06 -28.35 88.04
N LEU A 128 10.10 -27.95 88.89
CA LEU A 128 8.71 -27.73 88.50
C LEU A 128 8.52 -26.45 87.67
N GLU A 129 9.24 -25.36 87.97
CA GLU A 129 9.21 -24.15 87.15
C GLU A 129 9.86 -24.35 85.77
N GLN A 130 10.99 -25.07 85.69
CA GLN A 130 11.67 -25.38 84.43
C GLN A 130 10.81 -26.26 83.50
N ALA A 131 10.12 -27.26 84.04
CA ALA A 131 9.18 -28.08 83.26
C ALA A 131 7.98 -27.25 82.76
N ARG A 132 7.55 -26.25 83.53
CA ARG A 132 6.42 -25.36 83.19
C ARG A 132 6.78 -24.37 82.09
N THR A 133 7.96 -23.76 82.14
CA THR A 133 8.43 -22.84 81.10
C THR A 133 8.66 -23.56 79.78
N GLN A 134 9.31 -24.74 79.80
CA GLN A 134 9.51 -25.57 78.61
C GLN A 134 8.18 -26.00 77.96
N ALA A 135 7.19 -26.43 78.75
CA ALA A 135 5.87 -26.78 78.22
C ALA A 135 5.16 -25.58 77.59
N PHE A 136 5.29 -24.38 78.17
CA PHE A 136 4.68 -23.15 77.66
C PHE A 136 5.33 -22.65 76.35
N GLU A 137 6.66 -22.72 76.23
CA GLU A 137 7.41 -22.39 75.01
C GLU A 137 7.08 -23.34 73.85
N LEU A 138 6.96 -24.64 74.16
CA LEU A 138 6.56 -25.64 73.17
C LEU A 138 5.08 -25.46 72.74
N ALA A 139 4.20 -25.07 73.65
CA ALA A 139 2.80 -24.78 73.31
C ALA A 139 2.65 -23.52 72.41
N THR A 140 3.43 -22.48 72.68
CA THR A 140 3.44 -21.24 71.87
C THR A 140 4.03 -21.47 70.48
N SER A 141 5.13 -22.22 70.36
CA SER A 141 5.70 -22.62 69.07
C SER A 141 4.77 -23.54 68.26
N GLN A 142 4.08 -24.49 68.91
CA GLN A 142 3.05 -25.31 68.29
C GLN A 142 1.90 -24.46 67.71
N ALA A 143 1.41 -23.47 68.47
CA ALA A 143 0.36 -22.56 68.01
C ALA A 143 0.81 -21.70 66.81
N ALA A 144 2.05 -21.20 66.82
CA ALA A 144 2.63 -20.44 65.72
C ALA A 144 2.75 -21.28 64.43
N LEU A 145 3.25 -22.51 64.54
CA LEU A 145 3.38 -23.44 63.40
C LEU A 145 2.00 -23.85 62.83
N ARG A 146 0.99 -24.07 63.68
CA ARG A 146 -0.40 -24.34 63.23
C ARG A 146 -0.99 -23.17 62.43
N ASN A 147 -0.79 -21.95 62.91
CA ASN A 147 -1.26 -20.76 62.21
C ASN A 147 -0.57 -20.59 60.85
N ARG A 148 0.74 -20.81 60.79
CA ARG A 148 1.51 -20.76 59.55
C ARG A 148 1.07 -21.84 58.56
N ALA A 149 0.86 -23.08 59.03
CA ALA A 149 0.34 -24.18 58.20
C ALA A 149 -1.04 -23.83 57.62
N ALA A 150 -1.96 -23.28 58.42
CA ALA A 150 -3.28 -22.87 57.97
C ALA A 150 -3.25 -21.69 56.97
N GLN A 151 -2.26 -20.81 57.07
CA GLN A 151 -2.05 -19.72 56.11
C GLN A 151 -1.55 -20.24 54.76
N VAL A 152 -0.55 -21.12 54.76
CA VAL A 152 -0.01 -21.75 53.53
C VAL A 152 -1.08 -22.60 52.84
N GLN A 153 -1.88 -23.37 53.60
CA GLN A 153 -2.98 -24.17 53.05
C GLN A 153 -4.07 -23.32 52.38
N ARG A 154 -4.45 -22.19 53.00
CA ARG A 154 -5.37 -21.23 52.38
C ARG A 154 -4.81 -20.68 51.07
N ARG A 155 -3.52 -20.30 51.07
CA ARG A 155 -2.86 -19.79 49.87
C ARG A 155 -2.78 -20.83 48.75
N GLN A 156 -2.52 -22.10 49.07
CA GLN A 156 -2.57 -23.19 48.10
C GLN A 156 -3.98 -23.39 47.51
N ALA A 157 -5.03 -23.29 48.34
CA ALA A 157 -6.40 -23.44 47.87
C ALA A 157 -6.81 -22.30 46.91
N GLU A 158 -6.43 -21.06 47.22
CA GLU A 158 -6.58 -19.90 46.33
C GLU A 158 -5.85 -20.13 45.00
N LEU A 159 -4.56 -20.48 45.07
CA LEU A 159 -3.73 -20.65 43.87
C LEU A 159 -4.19 -21.83 43.00
N ARG A 160 -4.77 -22.89 43.60
CA ARG A 160 -5.40 -24.00 42.85
C ARG A 160 -6.63 -23.54 42.07
N ARG A 161 -7.48 -22.71 42.67
CA ARG A 161 -8.65 -22.12 41.96
C ARG A 161 -8.19 -21.24 40.81
N GLU A 162 -7.22 -20.35 41.05
CA GLU A 162 -6.61 -19.54 39.99
C GLU A 162 -6.04 -20.42 38.87
N LEU A 163 -5.37 -21.53 39.21
CA LEU A 163 -4.83 -22.46 38.22
C LEU A 163 -5.90 -23.13 37.36
N ASP A 164 -7.02 -23.52 37.93
CA ASP A 164 -8.14 -24.11 37.19
C ASP A 164 -8.77 -23.08 36.24
N GLU A 165 -8.93 -21.83 36.68
CA GLU A 165 -9.39 -20.72 35.84
C GLU A 165 -8.42 -20.44 34.70
N GLN A 166 -7.11 -20.34 34.99
CA GLN A 166 -6.07 -20.15 33.98
C GLN A 166 -6.01 -21.32 33.00
N ARG A 167 -6.21 -22.56 33.47
CA ARG A 167 -6.25 -23.76 32.63
C ARG A 167 -7.45 -23.74 31.68
N ALA A 168 -8.63 -23.39 32.18
CA ALA A 168 -9.82 -23.25 31.35
C ALA A 168 -9.62 -22.16 30.28
N ALA A 169 -9.03 -21.02 30.67
CA ALA A 169 -8.74 -19.94 29.75
C ALA A 169 -7.66 -20.30 28.71
N LEU A 170 -6.64 -21.07 29.10
CA LEU A 170 -5.61 -21.61 28.20
C LEU A 170 -6.21 -22.54 27.15
N LEU A 171 -7.08 -23.46 27.55
CA LEU A 171 -7.80 -24.37 26.64
C LEU A 171 -8.69 -23.59 25.68
N ALA A 172 -9.42 -22.59 26.17
CA ALA A 172 -10.25 -21.73 25.32
C ALA A 172 -9.41 -20.93 24.30
N ALA A 173 -8.26 -20.38 24.72
CA ALA A 173 -7.35 -19.69 23.82
C ALA A 173 -6.75 -20.65 22.77
N GLY A 174 -6.39 -21.87 23.17
CA GLY A 174 -5.89 -22.92 22.27
C GLY A 174 -6.92 -23.31 21.21
N ALA A 175 -8.18 -23.52 21.60
CA ALA A 175 -9.26 -23.82 20.67
C ALA A 175 -9.52 -22.68 19.67
N ARG A 176 -9.44 -21.41 20.11
CA ARG A 176 -9.54 -20.24 19.21
C ARG A 176 -8.37 -20.17 18.23
N ALA A 177 -7.15 -20.45 18.70
CA ALA A 177 -5.95 -20.46 17.85
C ALA A 177 -6.01 -21.58 16.80
N SER A 178 -6.48 -22.78 17.17
CA SER A 178 -6.63 -23.90 16.23
C SER A 178 -7.75 -23.65 15.21
N ALA A 179 -8.87 -23.05 15.63
CA ALA A 179 -9.93 -22.66 14.70
C ALA A 179 -9.44 -21.62 13.69
N ALA A 180 -8.68 -20.61 14.14
CA ALA A 180 -8.06 -19.62 13.26
C ALA A 180 -7.03 -20.24 12.30
N ALA A 181 -6.30 -21.28 12.73
CA ALA A 181 -5.38 -22.03 11.87
C ALA A 181 -6.14 -22.77 10.75
N ALA A 182 -7.24 -23.44 11.09
CA ALA A 182 -8.08 -24.13 10.11
C ALA A 182 -8.71 -23.16 9.10
N ASP A 183 -9.19 -22.00 9.55
CA ASP A 183 -9.70 -20.93 8.67
C ASP A 183 -8.61 -20.43 7.71
N LEU A 184 -7.37 -20.29 8.20
CA LEU A 184 -6.23 -19.87 7.40
C LEU A 184 -5.85 -20.92 6.34
N GLU A 185 -5.84 -22.20 6.69
CA GLU A 185 -5.60 -23.29 5.74
C GLU A 185 -6.68 -23.36 4.66
N ALA A 186 -7.95 -23.24 5.03
CA ALA A 186 -9.06 -23.22 4.09
C ALA A 186 -8.96 -22.02 3.12
N ALA A 187 -8.61 -20.84 3.63
CA ALA A 187 -8.41 -19.64 2.82
C ALA A 187 -7.21 -19.76 1.87
N ASN A 188 -6.14 -20.44 2.29
CA ASN A 188 -4.97 -20.72 1.45
C ASN A 188 -5.30 -21.67 0.29
N LEU A 189 -6.09 -22.72 0.56
CA LEU A 189 -6.56 -23.62 -0.49
C LEU A 189 -7.44 -22.88 -1.50
N GLN A 190 -8.35 -22.03 -1.04
CA GLN A 190 -9.15 -21.18 -1.92
C GLN A 190 -8.29 -20.25 -2.78
N ARG A 191 -7.27 -19.61 -2.19
CA ARG A 191 -6.33 -18.76 -2.94
C ARG A 191 -5.60 -19.54 -4.04
N GLN A 192 -5.17 -20.77 -3.76
CA GLN A 192 -4.56 -21.63 -4.79
C GLN A 192 -5.53 -21.91 -5.94
N THR A 193 -6.78 -22.29 -5.65
CA THR A 193 -7.77 -22.54 -6.70
C THR A 193 -8.07 -21.30 -7.56
N LEU A 194 -8.11 -20.12 -6.95
CA LEU A 194 -8.29 -18.85 -7.66
C LEU A 194 -7.05 -18.47 -8.49
N ALA A 195 -5.84 -18.74 -7.98
CA ALA A 195 -4.60 -18.52 -8.71
C ALA A 195 -4.52 -19.41 -9.96
N ASP A 196 -4.91 -20.68 -9.86
CA ASP A 196 -4.97 -21.60 -11.00
C ASP A 196 -6.02 -21.18 -12.03
N ALA A 197 -7.14 -20.59 -11.58
CA ALA A 197 -8.15 -20.02 -12.48
C ALA A 197 -7.62 -18.76 -13.19
N ALA A 198 -6.90 -17.89 -12.47
CA ALA A 198 -6.29 -16.70 -13.03
C ALA A 198 -5.16 -17.03 -14.04
N ALA A 199 -4.37 -18.06 -13.77
CA ALA A 199 -3.36 -18.57 -14.71
C ALA A 199 -3.99 -19.05 -16.02
N ARG A 200 -5.04 -19.89 -15.93
CA ARG A 200 -5.79 -20.36 -17.11
C ARG A 200 -6.42 -19.21 -17.90
N ALA A 201 -6.98 -18.21 -17.23
CA ALA A 201 -7.54 -17.03 -17.90
C ALA A 201 -6.46 -16.17 -18.59
N ALA A 202 -5.26 -16.09 -18.02
CA ALA A 202 -4.12 -15.39 -18.64
C ALA A 202 -3.60 -16.13 -19.88
N GLU A 203 -3.53 -17.47 -19.84
CA GLU A 203 -3.18 -18.29 -21.01
C GLU A 203 -4.19 -18.11 -22.15
N GLN A 204 -5.49 -18.11 -21.84
CA GLN A 204 -6.56 -17.86 -22.81
C GLN A 204 -6.50 -16.44 -23.40
N LEU A 205 -6.14 -15.44 -22.61
CA LEU A 205 -5.92 -14.08 -23.09
C LEU A 205 -4.74 -14.01 -24.06
N CYS A 206 -3.62 -14.65 -23.73
CA CYS A 206 -2.44 -14.71 -24.60
C CYS A 206 -2.78 -15.34 -25.96
N ALA A 207 -3.50 -16.48 -25.94
CA ALA A 207 -3.98 -17.12 -27.17
C ALA A 207 -4.90 -16.20 -28.00
N ALA A 208 -5.80 -15.46 -27.35
CA ALA A 208 -6.69 -14.51 -28.03
C ALA A 208 -5.95 -13.28 -28.59
N GLU A 209 -4.85 -12.86 -27.96
CA GLU A 209 -3.98 -11.78 -28.46
C GLU A 209 -3.19 -12.23 -29.71
N ASP A 210 -2.70 -13.47 -29.72
CA ASP A 210 -2.05 -14.07 -30.90
C ASP A 210 -3.03 -14.23 -32.07
N ASP A 211 -4.25 -14.72 -31.80
CA ASP A 211 -5.32 -14.82 -32.80
C ASP A 211 -5.71 -13.44 -33.36
N LEU A 212 -5.72 -12.40 -32.51
CA LEU A 212 -5.95 -11.04 -32.96
C LEU A 212 -4.82 -10.54 -33.85
N ALA A 213 -3.56 -10.73 -33.46
CA ALA A 213 -2.40 -10.32 -34.25
C ALA A 213 -2.38 -10.98 -35.64
N THR A 214 -2.71 -12.27 -35.72
CA THR A 214 -2.83 -12.97 -37.01
C THR A 214 -3.98 -12.43 -37.87
N ALA A 215 -5.14 -12.15 -37.27
CA ALA A 215 -6.28 -11.56 -37.98
C ALA A 215 -6.00 -10.13 -38.47
N GLU A 216 -5.29 -9.30 -37.70
CA GLU A 216 -4.89 -7.95 -38.12
C GLU A 216 -3.88 -7.96 -39.27
N SER A 217 -2.93 -8.90 -39.25
CA SER A 217 -1.98 -9.10 -40.35
C SER A 217 -2.70 -9.53 -41.65
N GLN A 218 -3.66 -10.46 -41.54
CA GLN A 218 -4.50 -10.87 -42.69
C GLN A 218 -5.35 -9.72 -43.23
N HIS A 219 -5.96 -8.92 -42.35
CA HIS A 219 -6.71 -7.72 -42.75
C HIS A 219 -5.84 -6.72 -43.51
N ALA A 220 -4.64 -6.43 -42.99
CA ALA A 220 -3.68 -5.53 -43.65
C ALA A 220 -3.19 -6.08 -45.00
N ALA A 221 -3.03 -7.40 -45.14
CA ALA A 221 -2.70 -8.03 -46.43
C ALA A 221 -3.84 -7.88 -47.45
N CYS A 222 -5.07 -8.27 -47.08
CA CYS A 222 -6.24 -8.13 -47.97
C CYS A 222 -6.54 -6.67 -48.33
N ARG A 223 -6.30 -5.73 -47.41
CA ARG A 223 -6.45 -4.29 -47.67
C ARG A 223 -5.50 -3.83 -48.77
N ARG A 224 -4.21 -4.20 -48.67
CA ARG A 224 -3.19 -3.86 -49.69
C ARG A 224 -3.55 -4.45 -51.06
N GLU A 225 -4.00 -5.70 -51.10
CA GLU A 225 -4.42 -6.36 -52.35
C GLU A 225 -5.62 -5.64 -52.98
N ARG A 226 -6.61 -5.24 -52.17
CA ARG A 226 -7.74 -4.45 -52.65
C ARG A 226 -7.33 -3.07 -53.15
N ASP A 227 -6.44 -2.36 -52.47
CA ASP A 227 -5.94 -1.05 -52.90
C ASP A 227 -5.23 -1.16 -54.27
N LEU A 228 -4.37 -2.17 -54.47
CA LEU A 228 -3.72 -2.43 -55.75
C LEU A 228 -4.72 -2.76 -56.87
N ALA A 229 -5.69 -3.65 -56.61
CA ALA A 229 -6.72 -3.99 -57.59
C ALA A 229 -7.61 -2.78 -57.95
N HIS A 230 -7.87 -1.91 -56.97
CA HIS A 230 -8.66 -0.69 -57.14
C HIS A 230 -7.92 0.34 -58.01
N GLU A 231 -6.63 0.57 -57.76
CA GLU A 231 -5.79 1.44 -58.59
C GLU A 231 -5.71 0.96 -60.04
N GLU A 232 -5.51 -0.34 -60.26
CA GLU A 232 -5.50 -0.93 -61.61
C GLU A 232 -6.83 -0.72 -62.34
N TYR A 233 -7.96 -0.98 -61.65
CA TYR A 233 -9.29 -0.78 -62.21
C TYR A 233 -9.54 0.69 -62.54
N HIS A 234 -9.26 1.62 -61.62
CA HIS A 234 -9.45 3.05 -61.84
C HIS A 234 -8.59 3.60 -62.98
N ARG A 235 -7.35 3.11 -63.10
CA ARG A 235 -6.47 3.47 -64.23
C ARG A 235 -7.09 3.03 -65.56
N LEU A 236 -7.54 1.78 -65.67
CA LEU A 236 -8.17 1.25 -66.88
C LEU A 236 -9.51 1.93 -67.19
N ALA A 237 -10.32 2.21 -66.17
CA ALA A 237 -11.59 2.91 -66.30
C ALA A 237 -11.40 4.35 -66.82
N THR A 238 -10.42 5.07 -66.27
CA THR A 238 -10.11 6.43 -66.74
C THR A 238 -9.60 6.41 -68.18
N GLN A 239 -8.75 5.44 -68.55
CA GLN A 239 -8.30 5.26 -69.93
C GLN A 239 -9.46 4.98 -70.88
N TRP A 240 -10.38 4.10 -70.48
CA TRP A 240 -11.57 3.78 -71.26
C TRP A 240 -12.51 4.98 -71.42
N ASP A 241 -12.78 5.73 -70.34
CA ASP A 241 -13.60 6.95 -70.38
C ASP A 241 -13.01 8.01 -71.31
N VAL A 242 -11.69 8.22 -71.25
CA VAL A 242 -10.99 9.15 -72.14
C VAL A 242 -11.09 8.69 -73.59
N LEU A 243 -10.88 7.40 -73.86
CA LEU A 243 -11.00 6.84 -75.22
C LEU A 243 -12.45 6.90 -75.74
N GLN A 244 -13.43 6.61 -74.89
CA GLN A 244 -14.85 6.68 -75.24
C GLN A 244 -15.28 8.12 -75.55
N ARG A 245 -14.85 9.10 -74.75
CA ARG A 245 -15.07 10.53 -75.03
C ARG A 245 -14.39 10.95 -76.34
N THR A 246 -13.15 10.52 -76.55
CA THR A 246 -12.39 10.81 -77.78
C THR A 246 -13.12 10.28 -79.02
N ARG A 247 -13.61 9.03 -78.96
CA ARG A 247 -14.38 8.39 -80.04
C ARG A 247 -15.74 9.01 -80.29
N SER A 248 -16.54 9.20 -79.23
CA SER A 248 -17.88 9.79 -79.32
C SER A 248 -17.87 11.24 -79.79
N GLN A 249 -16.86 12.01 -79.37
CA GLN A 249 -16.64 13.35 -79.90
C GLN A 249 -16.15 13.31 -81.34
N SER A 250 -15.61 12.18 -81.83
CA SER A 250 -15.10 12.04 -83.20
C SER A 250 -14.14 13.17 -83.56
N SER A 251 -13.38 13.66 -82.55
CA SER A 251 -12.56 14.87 -82.64
C SER A 251 -11.36 14.74 -83.57
N TYR A 252 -11.09 13.52 -84.04
CA TYR A 252 -10.04 13.14 -84.96
C TYR A 252 -10.54 12.90 -86.40
N LEU A 253 -11.85 13.13 -86.67
CA LEU A 253 -12.46 13.08 -88.01
C LEU A 253 -12.70 14.49 -88.55
N HIS A 254 -12.71 14.65 -89.87
CA HIS A 254 -13.07 15.92 -90.50
C HIS A 254 -14.53 16.32 -90.17
N GLU A 255 -14.79 17.63 -90.10
CA GLU A 255 -16.08 18.22 -89.68
C GLU A 255 -17.30 17.64 -90.42
N GLY A 256 -17.15 17.34 -91.72
CA GLY A 256 -18.21 16.74 -92.53
C GLY A 256 -18.48 15.28 -92.20
N THR A 257 -17.44 14.48 -92.00
CA THR A 257 -17.58 13.08 -91.59
C THR A 257 -18.18 12.98 -90.18
N GLN A 258 -17.75 13.87 -89.28
CA GLN A 258 -18.25 13.98 -87.92
C GLN A 258 -19.74 14.33 -87.86
N ALA A 259 -20.21 15.26 -88.71
CA ALA A 259 -21.61 15.66 -88.75
C ALA A 259 -22.54 14.50 -89.15
N VAL A 260 -22.15 13.72 -90.16
CA VAL A 260 -22.97 12.58 -90.65
C VAL A 260 -23.02 11.44 -89.62
N LEU A 261 -21.88 11.09 -89.01
CA LEU A 261 -21.82 10.01 -88.03
C LEU A 261 -22.55 10.37 -86.72
N ARG A 262 -22.62 11.65 -86.35
CA ARG A 262 -23.42 12.13 -85.20
C ARG A 262 -24.93 12.13 -85.47
N GLU A 263 -25.36 12.48 -86.68
CA GLU A 263 -26.79 12.56 -87.03
C GLU A 263 -27.44 11.19 -87.31
N ASN A 264 -26.62 10.13 -87.39
CA ASN A 264 -27.04 8.72 -87.46
C ASN A 264 -28.13 8.46 -88.52
N LEU A 265 -27.88 8.98 -89.73
CA LEU A 265 -28.84 8.95 -90.83
C LEU A 265 -29.12 7.51 -91.32
N PRO A 266 -30.38 7.20 -91.72
CA PRO A 266 -30.74 5.86 -92.17
C PRO A 266 -30.01 5.50 -93.46
N GLY A 267 -29.24 4.40 -93.40
CA GLY A 267 -28.44 3.87 -94.51
C GLY A 267 -26.92 3.99 -94.32
N VAL A 268 -26.45 4.70 -93.29
CA VAL A 268 -25.02 4.80 -92.94
C VAL A 268 -24.58 3.57 -92.13
N LEU A 269 -23.47 2.94 -92.52
CA LEU A 269 -22.92 1.73 -91.89
C LEU A 269 -21.71 2.01 -90.99
N GLY A 270 -20.96 3.08 -91.26
CA GLY A 270 -19.80 3.50 -90.49
C GLY A 270 -18.67 4.04 -91.36
N SER A 271 -17.58 4.49 -90.75
CA SER A 271 -16.35 4.80 -91.47
C SER A 271 -15.59 3.52 -91.84
N VAL A 272 -14.80 3.57 -92.93
CA VAL A 272 -13.96 2.44 -93.35
C VAL A 272 -13.08 1.94 -92.21
N ALA A 273 -12.47 2.84 -91.45
CA ALA A 273 -11.58 2.46 -90.37
C ALA A 273 -12.28 1.81 -89.14
N ALA A 274 -13.58 2.02 -88.95
CA ALA A 274 -14.36 1.28 -87.96
C ALA A 274 -14.73 -0.14 -88.42
N LEU A 275 -14.76 -0.38 -89.73
CA LEU A 275 -15.24 -1.62 -90.38
C LEU A 275 -14.12 -2.60 -90.76
N ILE A 276 -12.86 -2.18 -90.67
CA ILE A 276 -11.69 -3.02 -90.90
C ILE A 276 -11.04 -3.42 -89.57
N HIS A 277 -10.44 -4.59 -89.55
CA HIS A 277 -9.59 -5.07 -88.46
C HIS A 277 -8.18 -5.34 -88.99
N VAL A 278 -7.21 -4.72 -88.35
CA VAL A 278 -5.83 -4.63 -88.83
C VAL A 278 -4.89 -5.13 -87.74
N PRO A 279 -3.93 -6.02 -88.05
CA PRO A 279 -2.89 -6.43 -87.11
C PRO A 279 -1.99 -5.25 -86.70
N PRO A 280 -1.50 -5.19 -85.44
CA PRO A 280 -0.68 -4.08 -84.92
C PRO A 280 0.54 -3.75 -85.79
N GLU A 281 1.15 -4.78 -86.38
CA GLU A 281 2.36 -4.67 -87.20
C GLU A 281 2.12 -3.93 -88.53
N LEU A 282 0.87 -3.83 -89.01
CA LEU A 282 0.54 -3.28 -90.32
C LEU A 282 -0.27 -1.97 -90.26
N GLU A 283 -0.53 -1.44 -89.06
CA GLU A 283 -1.36 -0.24 -88.85
C GLU A 283 -0.78 0.97 -89.58
N LEU A 284 0.53 1.21 -89.46
CA LEU A 284 1.22 2.35 -90.11
C LEU A 284 1.20 2.24 -91.64
N ALA A 285 1.46 1.03 -92.16
CA ALA A 285 1.43 0.74 -93.59
C ALA A 285 0.03 0.97 -94.19
N LEU A 286 -1.02 0.55 -93.49
CA LEU A 286 -2.40 0.68 -93.95
C LEU A 286 -2.93 2.10 -93.78
N GLU A 287 -2.53 2.82 -92.73
CA GLU A 287 -2.85 4.24 -92.57
C GLU A 287 -2.21 5.10 -93.65
N ALA A 288 -0.96 4.82 -94.00
CA ALA A 288 -0.28 5.46 -95.12
C ALA A 288 -0.93 5.10 -96.47
N SER A 289 -1.44 3.88 -96.61
CA SER A 289 -2.11 3.40 -97.82
C SER A 289 -3.47 4.07 -98.04
N LEU A 290 -4.31 4.13 -97.01
CA LEU A 290 -5.67 4.66 -97.09
C LEU A 290 -5.71 6.19 -96.95
N GLY A 291 -4.84 6.80 -96.15
CA GLY A 291 -4.84 8.25 -95.93
C GLY A 291 -6.23 8.76 -95.53
N GLY A 292 -6.74 9.77 -96.25
CA GLY A 292 -8.09 10.32 -96.02
C GLY A 292 -9.24 9.32 -96.24
N HIS A 293 -8.99 8.20 -96.92
CA HIS A 293 -10.00 7.16 -97.16
C HIS A 293 -10.35 6.35 -95.90
N LEU A 294 -9.58 6.46 -94.82
CA LEU A 294 -9.94 5.88 -93.50
C LEU A 294 -11.25 6.46 -92.97
N GLU A 295 -11.53 7.71 -93.31
CA GLU A 295 -12.70 8.47 -92.87
C GLU A 295 -13.91 8.32 -93.80
N ASP A 296 -13.73 7.69 -94.96
CA ASP A 296 -14.81 7.54 -95.94
C ASP A 296 -15.98 6.75 -95.32
N ILE A 297 -17.20 7.21 -95.58
CA ILE A 297 -18.41 6.67 -94.96
C ILE A 297 -19.02 5.62 -95.89
N VAL A 298 -19.17 4.39 -95.39
CA VAL A 298 -19.86 3.31 -96.10
C VAL A 298 -21.36 3.46 -95.92
N VAL A 299 -22.11 3.43 -97.03
CA VAL A 299 -23.58 3.50 -97.03
C VAL A 299 -24.20 2.34 -97.80
N LYS A 300 -25.44 1.96 -97.47
CA LYS A 300 -26.14 0.83 -98.08
C LYS A 300 -26.45 1.05 -99.56
N THR A 301 -26.99 2.22 -99.91
CA THR A 301 -27.39 2.53 -101.28
C THR A 301 -26.92 3.89 -101.76
N TRP A 302 -26.87 4.08 -103.08
CA TRP A 302 -26.55 5.35 -103.72
C TRP A 302 -27.53 6.46 -103.30
N ALA A 303 -28.80 6.12 -103.11
CA ALA A 303 -29.82 7.05 -102.63
C ALA A 303 -29.49 7.55 -101.20
N ASP A 304 -28.95 6.70 -100.34
CA ASP A 304 -28.55 7.07 -98.98
C ASP A 304 -27.37 8.04 -98.98
N ALA A 305 -26.39 7.86 -99.88
CA ALA A 305 -25.28 8.81 -100.06
C ALA A 305 -25.80 10.21 -100.46
N LEU A 306 -26.73 10.28 -101.41
CA LEU A 306 -27.31 11.55 -101.85
C LEU A 306 -28.04 12.28 -100.71
N ARG A 307 -28.81 11.55 -99.89
CA ARG A 307 -29.47 12.12 -98.71
C ARG A 307 -28.47 12.67 -97.69
N CYS A 308 -27.37 11.96 -97.45
CA CYS A 308 -26.32 12.43 -96.54
C CYS A 308 -25.64 13.70 -97.08
N ILE A 309 -25.35 13.76 -98.38
CA ILE A 309 -24.78 14.94 -99.04
C ILE A 309 -25.73 16.14 -98.96
N GLU A 310 -27.03 15.93 -99.17
CA GLU A 310 -28.02 17.00 -99.08
C GLU A 310 -28.12 17.55 -97.65
N THR A 311 -28.07 16.66 -96.65
CA THR A 311 -28.09 17.03 -95.23
C THR A 311 -26.85 17.84 -94.84
N LEU A 312 -25.67 17.46 -95.35
CA LEU A 312 -24.42 18.23 -95.17
C LEU A 312 -24.49 19.62 -95.84
N LYS A 313 -25.06 19.70 -97.04
CA LYS A 313 -25.25 20.98 -97.74
C LYS A 313 -26.22 21.90 -97.02
N ARG A 314 -27.31 21.37 -96.46
CA ARG A 314 -28.30 22.15 -95.69
C ARG A 314 -27.73 22.67 -94.38
N SER A 315 -26.88 21.90 -93.71
CA SER A 315 -26.28 22.25 -92.42
C SER A 315 -24.94 22.99 -92.53
N ASN A 316 -24.36 23.08 -93.73
CA ASN A 316 -23.09 23.74 -94.04
C ASN A 316 -21.87 23.20 -93.25
N ARG A 317 -21.91 21.92 -92.87
CA ARG A 317 -20.94 21.28 -91.95
C ARG A 317 -19.75 20.59 -92.63
N GLY A 318 -19.23 21.13 -93.73
CA GLY A 318 -18.03 20.59 -94.38
C GLY A 318 -18.27 19.52 -95.46
N ARG A 319 -17.26 18.67 -95.71
CA ARG A 319 -17.25 17.66 -96.80
C ARG A 319 -17.04 16.25 -96.24
N ALA A 320 -17.70 15.25 -96.82
CA ALA A 320 -17.50 13.83 -96.54
C ALA A 320 -17.52 13.03 -97.84
N THR A 321 -16.77 11.93 -97.88
CA THR A 321 -16.77 10.96 -98.98
C THR A 321 -17.69 9.80 -98.62
N PHE A 322 -18.48 9.32 -99.59
CA PHE A 322 -19.42 8.20 -99.38
C PHE A 322 -19.10 7.05 -100.32
N LEU A 323 -19.22 5.82 -99.81
CA LEU A 323 -18.99 4.57 -100.53
C LEU A 323 -20.27 3.72 -100.51
N PRO A 324 -21.12 3.80 -101.57
CA PRO A 324 -22.36 3.04 -101.65
C PRO A 324 -22.14 1.58 -102.04
N LEU A 325 -22.57 0.64 -101.19
CA LEU A 325 -22.38 -0.80 -101.43
C LEU A 325 -23.01 -1.30 -102.73
N ASP A 326 -24.16 -0.74 -103.12
CA ASP A 326 -24.89 -1.08 -104.34
C ASP A 326 -24.19 -0.62 -105.64
N TYR A 327 -23.27 0.34 -105.54
CA TYR A 327 -22.64 0.98 -106.69
C TYR A 327 -21.12 0.74 -106.78
N VAL A 328 -20.49 0.26 -105.71
CA VAL A 328 -19.06 -0.05 -105.69
C VAL A 328 -18.73 -1.16 -106.69
N ARG A 329 -17.86 -0.84 -107.66
CA ARG A 329 -17.34 -1.81 -108.64
C ARG A 329 -15.88 -2.10 -108.31
N PRO A 330 -15.56 -3.21 -107.61
CA PRO A 330 -14.19 -3.54 -107.31
C PRO A 330 -13.41 -3.83 -108.60
N PRO A 331 -12.13 -3.47 -108.67
CA PRO A 331 -11.24 -3.90 -109.74
C PRO A 331 -11.09 -5.43 -109.72
N GLN A 332 -10.70 -6.03 -110.85
CA GLN A 332 -10.39 -7.46 -110.87
C GLN A 332 -9.25 -7.77 -109.89
N PRO A 333 -9.36 -8.85 -109.09
CA PRO A 333 -8.35 -9.17 -108.08
C PRO A 333 -7.00 -9.43 -108.73
N ILE A 334 -5.99 -8.72 -108.25
CA ILE A 334 -4.60 -8.90 -108.67
C ILE A 334 -4.00 -10.04 -107.84
N ARG A 335 -3.10 -10.83 -108.42
CA ARG A 335 -2.28 -11.76 -107.65
C ARG A 335 -0.99 -11.05 -107.26
N ALA A 336 -0.62 -11.13 -105.97
CA ALA A 336 0.61 -10.51 -105.49
C ALA A 336 1.82 -11.08 -106.27
N PRO A 337 2.72 -10.23 -106.78
CA PRO A 337 3.91 -10.71 -107.48
C PRO A 337 4.82 -11.49 -106.51
N HIS A 338 5.31 -12.65 -106.96
CA HIS A 338 6.23 -13.50 -106.20
C HIS A 338 7.67 -12.94 -106.23
N THR A 339 7.85 -11.73 -105.71
CA THR A 339 9.15 -11.05 -105.59
C THR A 339 9.58 -10.96 -104.14
N GLN A 340 10.88 -11.05 -103.88
CA GLN A 340 11.46 -11.00 -102.53
C GLN A 340 11.17 -9.64 -101.84
N GLY A 341 10.64 -9.69 -100.61
CA GLY A 341 10.27 -8.53 -99.80
C GLY A 341 8.80 -8.07 -99.94
N VAL A 342 7.93 -8.85 -100.59
CA VAL A 342 6.48 -8.59 -100.68
C VAL A 342 5.73 -9.38 -99.61
N ARG A 343 4.95 -8.70 -98.76
CA ARG A 343 4.11 -9.33 -97.71
C ARG A 343 2.76 -9.79 -98.24
N GLY A 344 2.20 -9.06 -99.20
CA GLY A 344 0.92 -9.39 -99.84
C GLY A 344 0.17 -8.18 -100.33
N ILE A 345 -1.00 -8.39 -100.93
CA ILE A 345 -1.91 -7.29 -101.28
C ILE A 345 -2.62 -6.82 -100.02
N ALA A 346 -2.72 -5.50 -99.84
CA ALA A 346 -3.26 -4.89 -98.64
C ALA A 346 -4.70 -5.35 -98.32
N SER A 347 -5.55 -5.60 -99.31
CA SER A 347 -6.92 -6.10 -99.09
C SER A 347 -7.03 -7.54 -98.57
N GLN A 348 -5.96 -8.34 -98.71
CA GLN A 348 -5.90 -9.73 -98.22
C GLN A 348 -5.30 -9.85 -96.82
N LEU A 349 -4.63 -8.81 -96.34
CA LEU A 349 -3.94 -8.77 -95.05
C LEU A 349 -4.81 -8.17 -93.92
N ILE A 350 -6.01 -7.68 -94.27
CA ILE A 350 -6.99 -7.14 -93.33
C ILE A 350 -8.15 -8.12 -93.13
N GLN A 351 -8.76 -8.08 -91.95
CA GLN A 351 -9.98 -8.82 -91.65
C GLN A 351 -11.19 -7.87 -91.73
N THR A 352 -12.20 -8.24 -92.50
CA THR A 352 -13.48 -7.48 -92.60
C THR A 352 -14.64 -8.44 -92.88
N ASP A 353 -15.87 -7.94 -92.73
CA ASP A 353 -17.08 -8.69 -93.07
C ASP A 353 -17.16 -8.89 -94.60
N PRO A 354 -17.55 -10.08 -95.10
CA PRO A 354 -17.75 -10.34 -96.53
C PRO A 354 -18.57 -9.27 -97.27
N ALA A 355 -19.52 -8.62 -96.59
CA ALA A 355 -20.33 -7.55 -97.17
C ALA A 355 -19.51 -6.29 -97.57
N TYR A 356 -18.39 -6.04 -96.90
CA TYR A 356 -17.52 -4.87 -97.12
C TYR A 356 -16.25 -5.20 -97.93
N GLN A 357 -16.04 -6.47 -98.28
CA GLN A 357 -14.86 -6.92 -99.02
C GLN A 357 -14.71 -6.18 -100.35
N GLY A 358 -15.81 -5.93 -101.07
CA GLY A 358 -15.79 -5.17 -102.33
C GLY A 358 -15.32 -3.73 -102.19
N ILE A 359 -15.52 -3.09 -101.03
CA ILE A 359 -14.98 -1.76 -100.71
C ILE A 359 -13.49 -1.85 -100.38
N CYS A 360 -13.11 -2.86 -99.60
CA CYS A 360 -11.70 -3.11 -99.28
C CYS A 360 -10.89 -3.41 -100.54
N ASP A 361 -11.42 -4.19 -101.48
CA ASP A 361 -10.77 -4.48 -102.76
C ASP A 361 -10.71 -3.25 -103.68
N LEU A 362 -11.70 -2.35 -103.62
CA LEU A 362 -11.67 -1.08 -104.35
C LEU A 362 -10.52 -0.18 -103.85
N LEU A 363 -10.37 -0.02 -102.54
CA LEU A 363 -9.41 0.90 -101.93
C LEU A 363 -8.00 0.31 -101.81
N LEU A 364 -7.89 -0.96 -101.45
CA LEU A 364 -6.64 -1.64 -101.10
C LEU A 364 -6.24 -2.74 -102.10
N GLY A 365 -7.11 -3.17 -103.01
CA GLY A 365 -6.85 -4.31 -103.91
C GLY A 365 -5.76 -4.07 -104.95
N ASN A 366 -5.39 -2.81 -105.20
CA ASN A 366 -4.27 -2.44 -106.08
C ASN A 366 -3.03 -1.96 -105.30
N ILE A 367 -3.00 -2.16 -103.99
CA ILE A 367 -1.91 -1.73 -103.11
C ILE A 367 -1.19 -2.97 -102.57
N VAL A 368 0.13 -2.99 -102.72
CA VAL A 368 0.98 -4.08 -102.20
C VAL A 368 1.76 -3.60 -100.98
N ILE A 369 1.80 -4.42 -99.93
CA ILE A 369 2.62 -4.16 -98.74
C ILE A 369 3.97 -4.86 -98.92
N VAL A 370 5.04 -4.11 -98.71
CA VAL A 370 6.43 -4.55 -98.86
C VAL A 370 7.24 -4.25 -97.60
N GLU A 371 8.41 -4.87 -97.46
CA GLU A 371 9.30 -4.61 -96.33
C GLU A 371 10.12 -3.33 -96.52
N ASP A 372 10.59 -3.07 -97.75
CA ASP A 372 11.44 -1.93 -98.08
C ASP A 372 11.07 -1.27 -99.42
N LEU A 373 11.52 -0.02 -99.62
CA LEU A 373 11.29 0.74 -100.85
C LEU A 373 11.87 0.06 -102.11
N PRO A 374 13.07 -0.56 -102.07
CA PRO A 374 13.58 -1.34 -103.21
C PRO A 374 12.67 -2.50 -103.62
N ALA A 375 12.09 -3.25 -102.68
CA ALA A 375 11.10 -4.30 -102.98
C ALA A 375 9.83 -3.71 -103.57
N GLY A 376 9.37 -2.56 -103.06
CA GLY A 376 8.21 -1.84 -103.61
C GLY A 376 8.38 -1.49 -105.10
N ARG A 377 9.56 -1.01 -105.49
CA ARG A 377 9.87 -0.71 -106.90
C ARG A 377 9.87 -1.97 -107.77
N ARG A 378 10.43 -3.09 -107.29
CA ARG A 378 10.42 -4.37 -108.01
C ARG A 378 8.99 -4.89 -108.22
N ALA A 379 8.15 -4.81 -107.18
CA ALA A 379 6.76 -5.26 -107.24
C ALA A 379 5.92 -4.46 -108.25
N LEU A 380 6.08 -3.13 -108.28
CA LEU A 380 5.39 -2.25 -109.24
C LEU A 380 5.85 -2.46 -110.69
N ALA A 381 7.11 -2.84 -110.90
CA ALA A 381 7.63 -3.17 -112.24
C ALA A 381 7.14 -4.54 -112.73
N ALA A 382 6.90 -5.49 -111.82
CA ALA A 382 6.47 -6.85 -112.15
C ALA A 382 4.97 -6.94 -112.53
N GLU A 383 4.11 -6.10 -111.93
CA GLU A 383 2.68 -6.12 -112.17
C GLU A 383 2.15 -4.70 -112.44
N ALA A 384 1.89 -4.41 -113.72
CA ALA A 384 1.47 -3.08 -114.18
C ALA A 384 0.09 -2.64 -113.65
N ARG A 385 -0.70 -3.56 -113.09
CA ARG A 385 -2.02 -3.26 -112.49
C ARG A 385 -1.90 -2.72 -111.05
N LEU A 386 -0.77 -2.91 -110.38
CA LEU A 386 -0.54 -2.34 -109.05
C LEU A 386 -0.40 -0.83 -109.12
N ARG A 387 -1.13 -0.11 -108.28
CA ARG A 387 -1.12 1.37 -108.28
C ARG A 387 -0.10 1.93 -107.30
N ARG A 388 0.14 1.25 -106.17
CA ARG A 388 0.99 1.71 -105.07
C ARG A 388 1.64 0.53 -104.34
N ALA A 389 2.88 0.70 -103.89
CA ALA A 389 3.57 -0.17 -102.95
C ALA A 389 3.87 0.61 -101.66
N VAL A 390 3.61 0.03 -100.49
CA VAL A 390 3.79 0.70 -99.19
C VAL A 390 4.61 -0.17 -98.24
N THR A 391 5.61 0.41 -97.56
CA THR A 391 6.44 -0.28 -96.57
C THR A 391 5.70 -0.47 -95.25
N VAL A 392 6.17 -1.38 -94.39
CA VAL A 392 5.65 -1.57 -93.03
C VAL A 392 5.71 -0.26 -92.21
N ASP A 393 6.73 0.56 -92.46
CA ASP A 393 6.95 1.86 -91.81
C ASP A 393 6.11 3.01 -92.38
N GLY A 394 5.34 2.76 -93.45
CA GLY A 394 4.41 3.73 -94.03
C GLY A 394 4.95 4.59 -95.19
N ASP A 395 6.13 4.27 -95.73
CA ASP A 395 6.63 4.92 -96.94
C ASP A 395 5.95 4.33 -98.19
N ALA A 396 5.54 5.16 -99.14
CA ALA A 396 4.74 4.76 -100.29
C ALA A 396 5.36 5.15 -101.64
N ILE A 397 5.35 4.21 -102.60
CA ILE A 397 5.74 4.42 -104.00
C ILE A 397 4.51 4.21 -104.89
N GLU A 398 4.21 5.15 -105.78
CA GLU A 398 3.14 5.01 -106.78
C GLU A 398 3.69 4.55 -108.13
N SER A 399 2.88 3.81 -108.89
CA SER A 399 3.17 3.30 -110.24
C SER A 399 3.61 4.39 -111.25
N ARG A 400 3.21 5.65 -111.02
CA ARG A 400 3.58 6.81 -111.84
C ARG A 400 4.89 7.50 -111.39
N GLY A 401 5.63 6.91 -110.45
CA GLY A 401 6.93 7.40 -110.00
C GLY A 401 6.89 8.42 -108.86
N VAL A 402 5.73 8.65 -108.24
CA VAL A 402 5.61 9.49 -107.03
C VAL A 402 6.07 8.68 -105.82
N VAL A 403 7.08 9.18 -105.10
CA VAL A 403 7.56 8.58 -103.85
C VAL A 403 7.19 9.51 -102.70
N ARG A 404 6.58 8.95 -101.66
CA ARG A 404 6.22 9.65 -100.42
C ARG A 404 6.90 8.94 -99.26
N GLY A 405 7.69 9.67 -98.49
CA GLY A 405 8.30 9.17 -97.27
C GLY A 405 8.57 10.32 -96.30
N GLY A 406 8.62 10.00 -95.02
CA GLY A 406 8.86 10.99 -93.97
C GLY A 406 8.45 10.50 -92.59
N SER A 407 8.92 11.18 -91.55
CA SER A 407 8.57 10.89 -90.17
C SER A 407 7.30 11.64 -89.78
N ARG A 408 6.18 10.92 -89.56
CA ARG A 408 5.03 11.49 -88.86
C ARG A 408 5.35 11.55 -87.36
N PRO A 409 4.97 12.63 -86.63
CA PRO A 409 4.97 12.58 -85.18
C PRO A 409 4.08 11.41 -84.72
N ARG A 410 4.49 10.69 -83.66
CA ARG A 410 3.82 9.52 -83.06
C ARG A 410 2.47 9.88 -82.40
N SER A 411 1.63 10.71 -83.03
CA SER A 411 0.21 10.79 -82.67
C SER A 411 -0.41 9.43 -82.93
N ARG A 412 -1.14 8.89 -81.95
CA ARG A 412 -1.79 7.58 -82.04
C ARG A 412 -2.53 7.44 -83.37
N GLY A 413 -2.18 6.41 -84.13
CA GLY A 413 -2.87 6.08 -85.38
C GLY A 413 -4.36 5.84 -85.15
N PHE A 414 -5.18 6.17 -86.15
CA PHE A 414 -6.62 5.96 -86.12
C PHE A 414 -6.97 4.49 -85.81
N LEU A 415 -6.23 3.55 -86.39
CA LEU A 415 -6.45 2.11 -86.21
C LEU A 415 -6.07 1.64 -84.80
N ALA A 416 -5.03 2.23 -84.20
CA ALA A 416 -4.62 1.91 -82.84
C ALA A 416 -5.67 2.32 -81.79
N ILE A 417 -6.35 3.47 -81.99
CA ILE A 417 -7.44 3.94 -81.12
C ILE A 417 -8.64 2.99 -81.19
N GLU A 418 -9.00 2.51 -82.38
CA GLU A 418 -10.10 1.56 -82.57
C GLU A 418 -9.80 0.18 -81.96
N ARG A 419 -8.56 -0.30 -82.02
CA ARG A 419 -8.13 -1.55 -81.35
C ARG A 419 -8.19 -1.43 -79.82
N GLU A 420 -7.57 -0.40 -79.25
CA GLU A 420 -7.60 -0.15 -77.80
C GLU A 420 -9.03 -0.07 -77.27
N TRP A 421 -9.95 0.56 -78.02
CA TRP A 421 -11.36 0.60 -77.66
C TRP A 421 -12.04 -0.77 -77.61
N ARG A 422 -11.66 -1.72 -78.49
CA ARG A 422 -12.23 -3.08 -78.51
C ARG A 422 -11.69 -3.94 -77.36
N GLU A 423 -10.40 -3.81 -77.03
CA GLU A 423 -9.71 -4.67 -76.05
C GLU A 423 -9.82 -4.20 -74.59
N LEU A 424 -9.89 -2.88 -74.35
CA LEU A 424 -9.95 -2.32 -73.00
C LEU A 424 -11.17 -2.75 -72.17
N PRO A 425 -12.40 -2.89 -72.72
CA PRO A 425 -13.55 -3.37 -71.97
C PRO A 425 -13.34 -4.76 -71.35
N GLU A 426 -12.68 -5.67 -72.06
CA GLU A 426 -12.40 -7.02 -71.56
C GLU A 426 -11.39 -6.98 -70.40
N ARG A 427 -10.32 -6.19 -70.54
CA ARG A 427 -9.32 -5.97 -69.48
C ARG A 427 -9.93 -5.29 -68.25
N LEU A 428 -10.86 -4.36 -68.46
CA LEU A 428 -11.59 -3.68 -67.39
C LEU A 428 -12.52 -4.65 -66.65
N ALA A 429 -13.18 -5.56 -67.37
CA ALA A 429 -14.01 -6.61 -66.77
C ALA A 429 -13.17 -7.60 -65.94
N GLU A 430 -11.97 -7.98 -66.41
CA GLU A 430 -11.06 -8.84 -65.63
C GLU A 430 -10.56 -8.14 -64.35
N SER A 431 -10.12 -6.89 -64.47
CA SER A 431 -9.67 -6.09 -63.32
C SER A 431 -10.80 -5.87 -62.31
N LYS A 432 -12.04 -5.66 -62.77
CA LYS A 432 -13.22 -5.56 -61.90
C LYS A 432 -13.48 -6.85 -61.12
N LYS A 433 -13.37 -8.03 -61.76
CA LYS A 433 -13.49 -9.32 -61.05
C LYS A 433 -12.43 -9.49 -59.96
N ARG A 434 -11.20 -9.05 -60.21
CA ARG A 434 -10.13 -9.06 -59.20
C ARG A 434 -10.43 -8.12 -58.03
N LEU A 435 -10.96 -6.92 -58.32
CA LEU A 435 -11.40 -5.98 -57.29
C LEU A 435 -12.53 -6.57 -56.43
N ASP A 436 -13.57 -7.13 -57.04
CA ASP A 436 -14.69 -7.75 -56.32
C ASP A 436 -14.22 -8.93 -55.44
N ALA A 437 -13.27 -9.73 -55.91
CA ALA A 437 -12.68 -10.81 -55.13
C ALA A 437 -11.87 -10.29 -53.93
N ALA A 438 -11.05 -9.26 -54.12
CA ALA A 438 -10.27 -8.62 -53.07
C ALA A 438 -11.16 -7.92 -52.02
N GLU A 439 -12.26 -7.28 -52.45
CA GLU A 439 -13.26 -6.69 -51.55
C GLU A 439 -13.95 -7.75 -50.67
N ASN A 440 -14.32 -8.89 -51.25
CA ASN A 440 -14.93 -9.99 -50.49
C ASN A 440 -13.93 -10.61 -49.50
N ALA A 441 -12.66 -10.76 -49.89
CA ALA A 441 -11.59 -11.23 -49.01
C ALA A 441 -11.36 -10.25 -47.84
N LEU A 442 -11.38 -8.93 -48.12
CA LEU A 442 -11.26 -7.89 -47.09
C LEU A 442 -12.42 -7.95 -46.10
N ARG A 443 -13.68 -8.07 -46.57
CA ARG A 443 -14.85 -8.20 -45.68
C ARG A 443 -14.75 -9.45 -44.80
N ALA A 444 -14.31 -10.57 -45.35
CA ALA A 444 -14.09 -11.79 -44.57
C ALA A 444 -13.00 -11.60 -43.51
N ALA A 445 -11.89 -10.93 -43.84
CA ALA A 445 -10.83 -10.60 -42.89
C ALA A 445 -11.31 -9.61 -41.79
N GLU A 446 -12.14 -8.62 -42.14
CA GLU A 446 -12.74 -7.68 -41.20
C GLU A 446 -13.63 -8.37 -40.17
N THR A 447 -14.51 -9.27 -40.62
CA THR A 447 -15.37 -10.04 -39.69
C THR A 447 -14.55 -10.92 -38.74
N LYS A 448 -13.49 -11.58 -39.24
CA LYS A 448 -12.56 -12.34 -38.41
C LYS A 448 -11.86 -11.45 -37.38
N GLN A 449 -11.31 -10.32 -37.81
CA GLN A 449 -10.68 -9.34 -36.92
C GLN A 449 -11.64 -8.84 -35.84
N GLN A 450 -12.88 -8.52 -36.19
CA GLN A 450 -13.91 -8.10 -35.22
C GLN A 450 -14.22 -9.20 -34.21
N SER A 451 -14.36 -10.45 -34.66
CA SER A 451 -14.61 -11.60 -33.77
C SER A 451 -13.43 -11.88 -32.83
N ALA A 452 -12.19 -11.80 -33.33
CA ALA A 452 -10.97 -11.95 -32.53
C ALA A 452 -10.84 -10.82 -31.49
N ARG A 453 -11.13 -9.57 -31.88
CA ARG A 453 -11.17 -8.42 -30.94
C ARG A 453 -12.23 -8.60 -29.86
N ALA A 454 -13.41 -9.11 -30.20
CA ALA A 454 -14.47 -9.36 -29.23
C ALA A 454 -14.04 -10.45 -28.23
N LEU A 455 -13.44 -11.54 -28.72
CA LEU A 455 -12.91 -12.62 -27.89
C LEU A 455 -11.79 -12.12 -26.97
N GLN A 456 -10.83 -11.35 -27.49
CA GLN A 456 -9.74 -10.76 -26.70
C GLN A 456 -10.28 -9.87 -25.57
N ARG A 457 -11.29 -9.03 -25.84
CA ARG A 457 -11.93 -8.21 -24.81
C ARG A 457 -12.61 -9.05 -23.73
N GLN A 458 -13.31 -10.11 -24.13
CA GLN A 458 -13.96 -11.02 -23.19
C GLN A 458 -12.93 -11.74 -22.31
N MET A 459 -11.87 -12.30 -22.90
CA MET A 459 -10.80 -12.97 -22.16
C MET A 459 -10.05 -11.98 -21.25
N SER A 460 -9.85 -10.74 -21.69
CA SER A 460 -9.21 -9.68 -20.90
C SER A 460 -10.04 -9.34 -19.65
N GLN A 461 -11.36 -9.22 -19.79
CA GLN A 461 -12.27 -9.00 -18.67
C GLN A 461 -12.27 -10.20 -17.70
N GLN A 462 -12.29 -11.43 -18.21
CA GLN A 462 -12.22 -12.63 -17.38
C GLN A 462 -10.89 -12.71 -16.62
N ALA A 463 -9.76 -12.49 -17.28
CA ALA A 463 -8.44 -12.46 -16.66
C ALA A 463 -8.32 -11.37 -15.58
N GLN A 464 -8.87 -10.18 -15.85
CA GLN A 464 -8.89 -9.10 -14.87
C GLN A 464 -9.75 -9.44 -13.64
N SER A 465 -10.94 -10.02 -13.86
CA SER A 465 -11.83 -10.42 -12.75
C SER A 465 -11.21 -11.54 -11.89
N ALA A 466 -10.53 -12.51 -12.52
CA ALA A 466 -9.84 -13.57 -11.80
C ALA A 466 -8.65 -13.03 -10.99
N ARG A 467 -7.87 -12.09 -11.54
CA ARG A 467 -6.79 -11.41 -10.82
C ARG A 467 -7.30 -10.60 -9.63
N GLN A 468 -8.43 -9.90 -9.78
CA GLN A 468 -9.06 -9.16 -8.68
C GLN A 468 -9.51 -10.12 -7.57
N ALA A 469 -10.15 -11.24 -7.91
CA ALA A 469 -10.55 -12.24 -6.92
C ALA A 469 -9.35 -12.82 -6.13
N VAL A 470 -8.20 -13.01 -6.78
CA VAL A 470 -6.97 -13.42 -6.08
C VAL A 470 -6.49 -12.32 -5.13
N ALA A 471 -6.44 -11.06 -5.57
CA ALA A 471 -6.02 -9.94 -4.74
C ALA A 471 -6.93 -9.74 -3.51
N ASP A 472 -8.25 -9.85 -3.68
CA ASP A 472 -9.21 -9.76 -2.58
C ASP A 472 -9.01 -10.90 -1.57
N GLN A 473 -8.72 -12.11 -2.06
CA GLN A 473 -8.42 -13.26 -1.21
C GLN A 473 -7.07 -13.12 -0.49
N ASP A 474 -6.06 -12.51 -1.12
CA ASP A 474 -4.77 -12.23 -0.48
C ASP A 474 -4.93 -11.23 0.68
N VAL A 475 -5.76 -10.19 0.52
CA VAL A 475 -6.11 -9.26 1.61
C VAL A 475 -6.78 -10.02 2.76
N ARG A 476 -7.74 -10.90 2.45
CA ARG A 476 -8.42 -11.74 3.46
C ARG A 476 -7.45 -12.68 4.16
N LEU A 477 -6.50 -13.27 3.45
CA LEU A 477 -5.46 -14.13 4.01
C LEU A 477 -4.56 -13.40 4.98
N ASN A 478 -4.08 -12.20 4.61
CA ASN A 478 -3.26 -11.38 5.51
C ASN A 478 -4.01 -11.04 6.80
N ALA A 479 -5.30 -10.71 6.72
CA ALA A 479 -6.13 -10.47 7.89
C ALA A 479 -6.29 -11.72 8.78
N LEU A 480 -6.48 -12.90 8.16
CA LEU A 480 -6.54 -14.17 8.89
C LEU A 480 -5.19 -14.56 9.51
N GLN A 481 -4.07 -14.32 8.83
CA GLN A 481 -2.73 -14.55 9.36
C GLN A 481 -2.46 -13.70 10.60
N GLN A 482 -2.71 -12.39 10.53
CA GLN A 482 -2.55 -11.49 11.69
C GLN A 482 -3.45 -11.91 12.86
N ARG A 483 -4.69 -12.33 12.56
CA ARG A 483 -5.60 -12.87 13.59
C ARG A 483 -5.07 -14.15 14.21
N HIS A 484 -4.55 -15.07 13.40
CA HIS A 484 -3.95 -16.33 13.88
C HIS A 484 -2.72 -16.05 14.76
N GLU A 485 -1.79 -15.21 14.30
CA GLU A 485 -0.60 -14.82 15.08
C GLU A 485 -0.96 -14.21 16.43
N ARG A 486 -1.93 -13.28 16.46
CA ARG A 486 -2.40 -12.67 17.71
C ARG A 486 -2.97 -13.70 18.69
N LEU A 487 -3.78 -14.63 18.20
CA LEU A 487 -4.39 -15.69 19.03
C LEU A 487 -3.35 -16.70 19.50
N THR A 488 -2.37 -17.03 18.68
CA THR A 488 -1.25 -17.90 19.04
C THR A 488 -0.37 -17.25 20.11
N GLN A 489 -0.09 -15.94 20.00
CA GLN A 489 0.60 -15.17 21.05
C GLN A 489 -0.20 -15.12 22.36
N GLU A 490 -1.53 -14.96 22.30
CA GLU A 490 -2.38 -15.04 23.49
C GLU A 490 -2.29 -16.42 24.14
N HIS A 491 -2.32 -17.50 23.34
CA HIS A 491 -2.21 -18.87 23.84
C HIS A 491 -0.86 -19.13 24.52
N THR A 492 0.26 -18.73 23.89
CA THR A 492 1.60 -18.91 24.47
C THR A 492 1.80 -18.09 25.74
N TRP A 493 1.28 -16.85 25.78
CA TRP A 493 1.31 -16.03 26.99
C TRP A 493 0.52 -16.67 28.14
N ARG A 494 -0.70 -17.15 27.88
CA ARG A 494 -1.50 -17.89 28.87
C ARG A 494 -0.82 -19.18 29.33
N GLN A 495 -0.13 -19.87 28.42
CA GLN A 495 0.61 -21.08 28.75
C GLN A 495 1.76 -20.78 29.72
N SER A 496 2.47 -19.66 29.50
CA SER A 496 3.52 -19.20 30.41
C SER A 496 2.96 -18.86 31.80
N LEU A 497 1.86 -18.10 31.87
CA LEU A 497 1.18 -17.80 33.15
C LEU A 497 0.75 -19.06 33.91
N HIS A 498 0.13 -20.01 33.20
CA HIS A 498 -0.26 -21.29 33.79
C HIS A 498 0.96 -22.04 34.36
N SER A 499 2.07 -22.11 33.61
CA SER A 499 3.29 -22.78 34.06
C SER A 499 3.93 -22.12 35.29
N GLN A 500 3.91 -20.78 35.36
CA GLN A 500 4.42 -20.02 36.50
C GLN A 500 3.58 -20.30 37.76
N ALA A 501 2.25 -20.22 37.64
CA ALA A 501 1.35 -20.53 38.75
C ALA A 501 1.48 -21.98 39.21
N GLN A 502 1.67 -22.93 38.28
CA GLN A 502 1.95 -24.33 38.61
C GLN A 502 3.24 -24.48 39.42
N HIS A 503 4.31 -23.79 39.01
CA HIS A 503 5.57 -23.83 39.73
C HIS A 503 5.45 -23.25 41.14
N THR A 504 4.78 -22.11 41.29
CA THR A 504 4.52 -21.52 42.62
C THR A 504 3.67 -22.43 43.51
N LEU A 505 2.72 -23.18 42.93
CA LEU A 505 1.96 -24.16 43.69
C LEU A 505 2.85 -25.30 44.17
N THR A 506 3.76 -25.80 43.33
CA THR A 506 4.68 -26.87 43.73
C THR A 506 5.62 -26.44 44.85
N THR A 507 6.17 -25.21 44.81
CA THR A 507 7.03 -24.71 45.90
C THR A 507 6.27 -24.54 47.20
N LEU A 508 5.03 -24.03 47.15
CA LEU A 508 4.17 -23.93 48.34
C LEU A 508 3.79 -25.31 48.90
N GLN A 509 3.68 -26.35 48.05
CA GLN A 509 3.43 -27.72 48.49
C GLN A 509 4.61 -28.31 49.24
N GLU A 510 5.83 -28.03 48.80
CA GLU A 510 7.06 -28.42 49.50
C GLU A 510 7.18 -27.71 50.85
N GLU A 511 6.94 -26.39 50.91
CA GLU A 511 6.93 -25.62 52.16
C GLU A 511 5.89 -26.13 53.16
N ALA A 512 4.68 -26.46 52.68
CA ALA A 512 3.64 -27.01 53.55
C ALA A 512 4.02 -28.37 54.14
N ALA A 513 4.68 -29.23 53.35
CA ALA A 513 5.17 -30.52 53.83
C ALA A 513 6.25 -30.35 54.91
N GLN A 514 7.16 -29.38 54.74
CA GLN A 514 8.19 -29.07 55.73
C GLN A 514 7.60 -28.56 57.04
N ILE A 515 6.65 -27.60 56.98
CA ILE A 515 5.96 -27.07 58.17
C ILE A 515 5.17 -28.18 58.89
N GLN A 516 4.53 -29.10 58.15
CA GLN A 516 3.84 -30.24 58.75
C GLN A 516 4.79 -31.18 59.49
N SER A 517 5.99 -31.41 58.95
CA SER A 517 7.03 -32.20 59.62
C SER A 517 7.55 -31.53 60.90
N GLU A 518 7.77 -30.20 60.86
CA GLU A 518 8.18 -29.42 62.03
C GLU A 518 7.09 -29.37 63.11
N LEU A 519 5.82 -29.27 62.71
CA LEU A 519 4.71 -29.30 63.66
C LEU A 519 4.63 -30.66 64.36
N ALA A 520 4.80 -31.77 63.63
CA ALA A 520 4.77 -33.10 64.22
C ALA A 520 5.89 -33.33 65.25
N SER A 521 7.09 -32.78 65.02
CA SER A 521 8.20 -32.91 65.97
C SER A 521 7.96 -32.07 67.25
N VAL A 522 7.48 -30.84 67.11
CA VAL A 522 7.14 -29.97 68.26
C VAL A 522 5.98 -30.54 69.08
N GLU A 523 4.99 -31.14 68.43
CA GLU A 523 3.86 -31.82 69.10
C GLU A 523 4.34 -32.99 69.97
N ALA A 524 5.29 -33.79 69.48
CA ALA A 524 5.90 -34.86 70.26
C ALA A 524 6.67 -34.32 71.48
N SER A 525 7.48 -33.28 71.30
CA SER A 525 8.24 -32.65 72.40
C SER A 525 7.33 -32.00 73.45
N HIS A 526 6.24 -31.35 73.04
CA HIS A 526 5.25 -30.78 73.96
C HIS A 526 4.58 -31.86 74.82
N TYR A 527 4.27 -33.02 74.22
CA TYR A 527 3.70 -34.15 74.94
C TYR A 527 4.67 -34.71 76.00
N GLU A 528 5.96 -34.84 75.69
CA GLU A 528 6.98 -35.25 76.66
C GLU A 528 7.15 -34.25 77.81
N ALA A 529 7.18 -32.95 77.52
CA ALA A 529 7.34 -31.90 78.52
C ALA A 529 6.14 -31.83 79.49
N THR A 530 4.92 -32.04 78.98
CA THR A 530 3.71 -32.08 79.81
C THR A 530 3.69 -33.30 80.74
N GLN A 531 4.17 -34.46 80.31
CA GLN A 531 4.32 -35.61 81.22
C GLN A 531 5.34 -35.37 82.34
N ARG A 532 6.47 -34.69 82.06
CA ARG A 532 7.46 -34.34 83.09
C ARG A 532 6.90 -33.40 84.16
N LEU A 533 6.09 -32.42 83.74
CA LEU A 533 5.39 -31.49 84.65
C LEU A 533 4.48 -32.24 85.64
N GLU A 534 3.78 -33.26 85.16
CA GLU A 534 2.81 -34.02 85.94
C GLU A 534 3.48 -34.90 87.01
N VAL A 535 4.64 -35.46 86.69
CA VAL A 535 5.49 -36.21 87.64
C VAL A 535 6.07 -35.30 88.73
N ALA A 536 6.58 -34.12 88.36
CA ALA A 536 7.16 -33.17 89.33
C ALA A 536 6.13 -32.64 90.34
N ARG A 537 4.87 -32.50 89.93
CA ARG A 537 3.78 -32.01 90.79
C ARG A 537 3.38 -33.00 91.90
N LEU A 538 3.58 -34.30 91.70
CA LEU A 538 3.17 -35.35 92.65
C LEU A 538 4.19 -35.59 93.78
N ALA A 539 5.41 -35.05 93.68
CA ALA A 539 6.52 -35.36 94.59
C ALA A 539 6.65 -34.46 95.84
N GLY A 540 5.82 -33.42 96.02
CA GLY A 540 5.94 -32.47 97.13
C GLY A 540 4.85 -32.60 98.20
N ALA A 541 5.18 -33.13 99.40
CA ALA A 541 4.34 -33.06 100.61
C ALA A 541 5.19 -32.72 101.86
N GLU A 542 4.67 -31.80 102.69
CA GLU A 542 5.36 -31.07 103.78
C GLU A 542 5.50 -31.83 105.11
N GLY A 543 6.53 -31.46 105.90
CA GLY A 543 6.66 -31.83 107.33
C GLY A 543 7.72 -31.03 108.11
N ASP A 544 7.26 -30.25 109.10
CA ASP A 544 7.89 -29.77 110.36
C ASP A 544 9.23 -29.00 110.33
N LEU A 545 9.17 -27.71 109.99
CA LEU A 545 10.27 -26.73 110.14
C LEU A 545 10.05 -25.65 111.22
N LEU A 546 8.87 -25.65 111.87
CA LEU A 546 8.41 -24.55 112.73
C LEU A 546 9.06 -24.56 114.14
N ALA A 547 9.46 -25.72 114.65
CA ALA A 547 10.06 -25.83 115.99
C ALA A 547 11.55 -25.45 116.04
N LEU A 548 12.27 -25.57 114.91
CA LEU A 548 13.70 -25.22 114.81
C LEU A 548 13.93 -23.72 114.57
N HIS A 549 12.94 -23.00 114.02
CA HIS A 549 13.00 -21.57 113.70
C HIS A 549 13.00 -20.65 114.94
N ALA A 550 12.38 -21.09 116.05
CA ALA A 550 12.24 -20.27 117.25
C ALA A 550 13.57 -19.99 117.97
N GLN A 551 14.52 -20.94 117.93
CA GLN A 551 15.85 -20.78 118.56
C GLN A 551 16.84 -20.01 117.67
N VAL A 552 16.54 -19.90 116.38
CA VAL A 552 17.37 -19.22 115.37
C VAL A 552 16.99 -17.74 115.25
N SER A 553 15.70 -17.40 115.34
CA SER A 553 15.18 -16.02 115.22
C SER A 553 15.79 -15.01 116.20
N GLU A 554 16.16 -15.44 117.41
CA GLU A 554 16.68 -14.54 118.45
C GLU A 554 18.14 -14.15 118.18
N ALA A 555 18.96 -15.07 117.66
CA ALA A 555 20.33 -14.79 117.23
C ALA A 555 20.39 -14.17 115.81
N GLU A 556 19.37 -14.42 114.98
CA GLU A 556 19.27 -13.88 113.63
C GLU A 556 18.81 -12.43 113.55
N THR A 557 18.00 -11.91 114.47
CA THR A 557 17.56 -10.50 114.38
C THR A 557 18.73 -9.52 114.47
N ALA A 558 19.75 -9.82 115.29
CA ALA A 558 20.96 -9.02 115.42
C ALA A 558 21.91 -9.14 114.21
N LEU A 559 22.00 -10.32 113.58
CA LEU A 559 22.78 -10.51 112.34
C LEU A 559 22.01 -10.02 111.09
N ALA A 560 20.69 -10.17 111.05
CA ALA A 560 19.86 -9.86 109.88
C ALA A 560 19.79 -8.37 109.59
N VAL A 561 19.88 -7.49 110.60
CA VAL A 561 19.90 -6.04 110.36
C VAL A 561 21.19 -5.61 109.64
N THR A 562 22.33 -6.18 110.02
CA THR A 562 23.64 -5.88 109.40
C THR A 562 23.85 -6.63 108.08
N LEU A 563 23.34 -7.87 107.97
CA LEU A 563 23.41 -8.72 106.79
C LEU A 563 22.42 -8.29 105.70
N ARG A 564 21.20 -7.80 106.05
CA ARG A 564 20.29 -7.15 105.07
C ARG A 564 20.86 -5.86 104.51
N GLY A 565 21.55 -5.06 105.33
CA GLY A 565 22.25 -3.87 104.87
C GLY A 565 23.33 -4.20 103.81
N LYS A 566 24.05 -5.32 104.01
CA LYS A 566 25.09 -5.79 103.08
C LYS A 566 24.48 -6.43 101.83
N GLN A 567 23.49 -7.31 101.99
CA GLN A 567 22.79 -7.98 100.89
C GLN A 567 22.07 -7.00 99.97
N ALA A 568 21.39 -5.97 100.52
CA ALA A 568 20.76 -4.94 99.71
C ALA A 568 21.78 -4.16 98.85
N GLN A 569 22.98 -3.92 99.36
CA GLN A 569 24.06 -3.27 98.59
C GLN A 569 24.74 -4.24 97.61
N GLU A 570 24.89 -5.53 97.93
CA GLU A 570 25.39 -6.56 97.01
C GLU A 570 24.40 -6.81 95.85
N GLU A 571 23.09 -6.81 96.11
CA GLU A 571 22.02 -6.93 95.11
C GLU A 571 21.94 -5.70 94.21
N LEU A 572 22.05 -4.48 94.76
CA LEU A 572 22.15 -3.26 93.95
C LEU A 572 23.43 -3.28 93.09
N LEU A 573 24.57 -3.71 93.62
CA LEU A 573 25.80 -3.82 92.83
C LEU A 573 25.69 -4.90 91.73
N ALA A 574 25.07 -6.04 92.04
CA ALA A 574 24.86 -7.12 91.07
C ALA A 574 23.94 -6.69 89.93
N THR A 575 22.83 -6.00 90.23
CA THR A 575 21.92 -5.46 89.21
C THR A 575 22.61 -4.39 88.35
N GLN A 576 23.41 -3.49 88.94
CA GLN A 576 24.18 -2.50 88.18
C GLN A 576 25.25 -3.14 87.29
N ARG A 577 25.93 -4.19 87.75
CA ARG A 577 26.89 -4.97 86.95
C ARG A 577 26.21 -5.76 85.83
N GLU A 578 25.03 -6.31 86.08
CA GLU A 578 24.24 -7.01 85.05
C GLU A 578 23.77 -6.04 83.95
N ILE A 579 23.31 -4.85 84.35
CA ILE A 579 22.97 -3.77 83.41
C ILE A 579 24.22 -3.35 82.63
N LEU A 580 25.39 -3.22 83.28
CA LEU A 580 26.65 -2.92 82.60
C LEU A 580 26.99 -3.99 81.55
N VAL A 581 27.01 -5.27 81.92
CA VAL A 581 27.31 -6.39 80.99
C VAL A 581 26.32 -6.42 79.81
N ARG A 582 25.04 -6.14 80.07
CA ARG A 582 24.04 -6.03 79.00
C ARG A 582 24.32 -4.85 78.08
N THR A 583 24.62 -3.67 78.62
CA THR A 583 24.98 -2.48 77.82
C THR A 583 26.28 -2.67 77.04
N GLU A 584 27.24 -3.43 77.57
CA GLU A 584 28.46 -3.81 76.87
C GLU A 584 28.20 -4.79 75.73
N ALA A 585 27.33 -5.78 75.94
CA ALA A 585 26.90 -6.69 74.88
C ALA A 585 26.12 -5.96 73.78
N GLU A 586 25.24 -5.01 74.16
CA GLU A 586 24.53 -4.14 73.23
C GLU A 586 25.51 -3.24 72.44
N ALA A 587 26.52 -2.67 73.10
CA ALA A 587 27.58 -1.88 72.45
C ALA A 587 28.40 -2.73 71.47
N GLN A 588 28.78 -3.96 71.84
CA GLN A 588 29.52 -4.89 70.97
C GLN A 588 28.68 -5.34 69.77
N ALA A 589 27.39 -5.63 69.97
CA ALA A 589 26.47 -6.00 68.89
C ALA A 589 26.29 -4.84 67.89
N ARG A 590 26.14 -3.60 68.39
CA ARG A 590 26.06 -2.40 67.54
C ARG A 590 27.37 -2.10 66.82
N ALA A 591 28.52 -2.27 67.47
CA ALA A 591 29.82 -2.15 66.83
C ALA A 591 30.04 -3.20 65.73
N ALA A 592 29.60 -4.45 65.94
CA ALA A 592 29.64 -5.49 64.92
C ALA A 592 28.69 -5.20 63.74
N GLN A 593 27.50 -4.64 64.01
CA GLN A 593 26.57 -4.19 62.97
C GLN A 593 27.18 -3.05 62.14
N ARG A 594 27.81 -2.07 62.79
CA ARG A 594 28.55 -0.98 62.14
C ARG A 594 29.67 -1.51 61.24
N GLN A 595 30.45 -2.48 61.71
CA GLN A 595 31.53 -3.09 60.93
C GLN A 595 30.99 -3.71 59.62
N ARG A 596 29.89 -4.45 59.69
CA ARG A 596 29.24 -5.05 58.50
C ARG A 596 28.70 -3.99 57.53
N LEU A 597 28.10 -2.93 58.05
CA LEU A 597 27.60 -1.81 57.23
C LEU A 597 28.77 -1.07 56.55
N LEU A 598 29.90 -0.90 57.23
CA LEU A 598 31.12 -0.32 56.63
C LEU A 598 31.67 -1.17 55.49
N GLU A 599 31.71 -2.49 55.66
CA GLU A 599 32.12 -3.43 54.59
C GLU A 599 31.20 -3.31 53.37
N GLN A 600 29.88 -3.30 53.59
CA GLN A 600 28.88 -3.14 52.53
C GLN A 600 29.00 -1.78 51.81
N VAL A 601 29.25 -0.70 52.54
CA VAL A 601 29.46 0.64 51.97
C VAL A 601 30.72 0.67 51.10
N ASN A 602 31.82 0.07 51.56
CA ASN A 602 33.07 0.00 50.79
C ASN A 602 32.92 -0.84 49.52
N ASP A 603 32.24 -1.99 49.61
CA ASP A 603 31.96 -2.83 48.45
C ASP A 603 31.12 -2.07 47.41
N LEU A 604 30.06 -1.39 47.85
CA LEU A 604 29.20 -0.61 46.96
C LEU A 604 29.92 0.62 46.38
N ALA A 605 30.79 1.27 47.15
CA ALA A 605 31.63 2.37 46.67
C ALA A 605 32.59 1.90 45.56
N SER A 606 33.16 0.70 45.70
CA SER A 606 34.01 0.11 44.64
C SER A 606 33.22 -0.19 43.36
N GLN A 607 31.98 -0.66 43.49
CA GLN A 607 31.08 -0.90 42.36
C GLN A 607 30.63 0.39 41.67
N VAL A 608 30.37 1.46 42.44
CA VAL A 608 30.07 2.78 41.88
C VAL A 608 31.27 3.32 41.11
N ALA A 609 32.49 3.14 41.62
CA ALA A 609 33.71 3.55 40.94
C ALA A 609 33.93 2.79 39.62
N SER A 610 33.77 1.46 39.61
CA SER A 610 33.91 0.67 38.37
C SER A 610 32.85 1.02 37.33
N LEU A 611 31.58 1.11 37.74
CA LEU A 611 30.48 1.51 36.84
C LEU A 611 30.66 2.92 36.28
N SER A 612 31.23 3.84 37.06
CA SER A 612 31.54 5.20 36.59
C SER A 612 32.65 5.22 35.54
N SER A 613 33.69 4.38 35.70
CA SER A 613 34.77 4.22 34.72
C SER A 613 34.25 3.63 33.41
N GLU A 614 33.46 2.54 33.49
CA GLU A 614 32.83 1.93 32.32
C GLU A 614 31.91 2.89 31.56
N LEU A 615 31.21 3.77 32.28
CA LEU A 615 30.31 4.76 31.68
C LEU A 615 31.07 5.85 30.92
N GLU A 616 32.22 6.30 31.43
CA GLU A 616 33.10 7.24 30.72
C GLU A 616 33.78 6.59 29.50
N GLU A 617 34.17 5.31 29.58
CA GLU A 617 34.68 4.57 28.41
C GLU A 617 33.62 4.45 27.31
N VAL A 618 32.39 4.06 27.65
CA VAL A 618 31.28 3.97 26.70
C VAL A 618 30.91 5.35 26.15
N ARG A 619 31.03 6.42 26.94
CA ARG A 619 30.82 7.80 26.48
C ARG A 619 31.87 8.21 25.45
N ALA A 620 33.15 7.91 25.69
CA ALA A 620 34.22 8.19 24.75
C ALA A 620 34.03 7.42 23.44
N LEU A 621 33.67 6.14 23.51
CA LEU A 621 33.34 5.32 22.33
C LEU A 621 32.15 5.89 21.54
N ARG A 622 31.09 6.34 22.23
CA ARG A 622 29.94 6.99 21.56
C ARG A 622 30.32 8.26 20.82
N GLN A 623 31.20 9.08 21.39
CA GLN A 623 31.69 10.29 20.71
C GLN A 623 32.53 9.91 19.48
N ALA A 624 33.45 8.96 19.63
CA ALA A 624 34.27 8.47 18.51
C ALA A 624 33.46 7.82 17.38
N THR A 625 32.26 7.30 17.66
CA THR A 625 31.35 6.74 16.62
C THR A 625 30.45 7.80 15.99
N ALA A 626 30.25 8.96 16.65
CA ALA A 626 29.38 10.03 16.16
C ALA A 626 30.06 10.87 15.07
N ASP A 627 31.36 11.13 15.22
CA ASP A 627 32.16 11.90 14.26
C ASP A 627 32.14 11.29 12.84
N PRO A 628 32.42 9.99 12.62
CA PRO A 628 32.39 9.39 11.28
C PRO A 628 30.99 9.32 10.67
N ILE A 629 29.92 9.30 11.48
CA ILE A 629 28.54 9.38 10.96
C ILE A 629 28.30 10.78 10.38
N SER A 630 28.73 11.84 11.07
CA SER A 630 28.58 13.21 10.60
C SER A 630 29.41 13.48 9.33
N GLU A 631 30.63 12.95 9.25
CA GLU A 631 31.49 13.08 8.08
C GLU A 631 30.89 12.33 6.87
N ALA A 632 30.42 11.10 7.06
CA ALA A 632 29.78 10.32 6.01
C ALA A 632 28.45 10.94 5.55
N GLU A 633 27.66 11.54 6.43
CA GLU A 633 26.43 12.25 6.05
C GLU A 633 26.71 13.51 5.23
N ALA A 634 27.78 14.25 5.55
CA ALA A 634 28.22 15.40 4.76
C ALA A 634 28.72 14.99 3.37
N GLU A 635 29.52 13.91 3.28
CA GLU A 635 29.95 13.34 2.00
C GLU A 635 28.77 12.82 1.16
N LEU A 636 27.76 12.22 1.79
CA LEU A 636 26.55 11.75 1.11
C LEU A 636 25.77 12.92 0.48
N GLN A 637 25.63 14.04 1.20
CA GLN A 637 24.97 15.23 0.67
C GLN A 637 25.71 15.83 -0.52
N GLU A 638 27.04 15.85 -0.51
CA GLU A 638 27.84 16.31 -1.65
C GLU A 638 27.68 15.39 -2.87
N ILE A 639 27.68 14.06 -2.67
CA ILE A 639 27.44 13.10 -3.75
C ILE A 639 26.02 13.26 -4.34
N GLU A 640 25.00 13.49 -3.49
CA GLU A 640 23.62 13.72 -3.94
C GLU A 640 23.49 15.01 -4.76
N LYS A 641 24.19 16.09 -4.38
CA LYS A 641 24.29 17.32 -5.20
C LYS A 641 24.97 17.05 -6.55
N GLN A 642 26.07 16.29 -6.56
CA GLN A 642 26.80 15.95 -7.78
C GLN A 642 25.96 15.08 -8.73
N GLN A 643 25.19 14.12 -8.20
CA GLN A 643 24.26 13.32 -9.00
C GLN A 643 23.16 14.19 -9.61
N ALA A 644 22.54 15.10 -8.84
CA ALA A 644 21.51 15.99 -9.35
C ALA A 644 22.05 16.92 -10.46
N GLN A 645 23.28 17.43 -10.31
CA GLN A 645 23.94 18.22 -11.35
C GLN A 645 24.17 17.40 -12.62
N LEU A 646 24.68 16.16 -12.50
CA LEU A 646 24.90 15.28 -13.65
C LEU A 646 23.59 14.88 -14.35
N GLU A 647 22.49 14.68 -13.61
CA GLU A 647 21.18 14.38 -14.20
C GLU A 647 20.64 15.55 -15.02
N THR A 648 20.76 16.78 -14.51
CA THR A 648 20.39 17.97 -15.30
C THR A 648 21.26 18.14 -16.55
N GLN A 649 22.57 17.82 -16.47
CA GLN A 649 23.46 17.84 -17.63
C GLN A 649 23.12 16.75 -18.65
N GLU A 650 22.80 15.53 -18.22
CA GLU A 650 22.37 14.45 -19.11
C GLU A 650 21.05 14.78 -19.82
N GLU A 651 20.09 15.36 -19.11
CA GLU A 651 18.79 15.72 -19.67
C GLU A 651 18.91 16.85 -20.71
N THR A 652 19.73 17.86 -20.43
CA THR A 652 20.04 18.91 -21.41
C THR A 652 20.77 18.37 -22.65
N LEU A 653 21.75 17.48 -22.47
CA LEU A 653 22.45 16.83 -23.59
C LEU A 653 21.52 15.94 -24.42
N ARG A 654 20.59 15.20 -23.79
CA ARG A 654 19.58 14.41 -24.50
C ARG A 654 18.62 15.27 -25.30
N GLN A 655 18.15 16.37 -24.73
CA GLN A 655 17.30 17.32 -25.45
C GLN A 655 18.03 17.92 -26.66
N GLN A 656 19.31 18.28 -26.50
CA GLN A 656 20.15 18.74 -27.60
C GLN A 656 20.34 17.66 -28.68
N LEU A 657 20.59 16.41 -28.29
CA LEU A 657 20.72 15.30 -29.23
C LEU A 657 19.42 15.04 -30.00
N GLN A 658 18.27 15.02 -29.32
CA GLN A 658 16.96 14.87 -29.96
C GLN A 658 16.67 16.01 -30.93
N ALA A 659 16.99 17.25 -30.56
CA ALA A 659 16.87 18.40 -31.46
C ALA A 659 17.75 18.25 -32.71
N GLN A 660 19.00 17.81 -32.56
CA GLN A 660 19.92 17.59 -33.68
C GLN A 660 19.50 16.41 -34.58
N VAL A 661 18.98 15.33 -34.01
CA VAL A 661 18.44 14.18 -34.77
C VAL A 661 17.18 14.60 -35.54
N ALA A 662 16.30 15.40 -34.92
CA ALA A 662 15.12 15.93 -35.58
C ALA A 662 15.48 16.88 -36.73
N GLU A 663 16.45 17.79 -36.53
CA GLU A 663 16.97 18.65 -37.60
C GLU A 663 17.61 17.82 -38.73
N HIS A 664 18.39 16.79 -38.42
CA HIS A 664 18.96 15.91 -39.43
C HIS A 664 17.88 15.15 -40.21
N ALA A 665 16.83 14.67 -39.53
CA ALA A 665 15.69 14.00 -40.18
C ALA A 665 14.92 14.96 -41.11
N LYS A 666 14.72 16.22 -40.70
CA LYS A 666 14.13 17.25 -41.56
C LYS A 666 15.00 17.52 -42.79
N LEU A 667 16.30 17.73 -42.61
CA LEU A 667 17.23 17.97 -43.71
C LEU A 667 17.34 16.76 -44.66
N ALA A 668 17.29 15.53 -44.13
CA ALA A 668 17.24 14.32 -44.95
C ALA A 668 15.94 14.23 -45.76
N TYR A 669 14.80 14.54 -45.13
CA TYR A 669 13.51 14.59 -45.82
C TYR A 669 13.48 15.70 -46.89
N GLU A 670 13.99 16.89 -46.60
CA GLU A 670 14.13 17.97 -47.58
C GLU A 670 15.05 17.59 -48.72
N ARG A 671 16.18 16.92 -48.43
CA ARG A 671 17.09 16.39 -49.46
C ARG A 671 16.38 15.36 -50.35
N ASP A 672 15.67 14.41 -49.78
CA ASP A 672 14.97 13.35 -50.52
C ASP A 672 13.80 13.93 -51.34
N ARG A 673 13.12 14.94 -50.79
CA ARG A 673 12.09 15.71 -51.51
C ARG A 673 12.70 16.49 -52.67
N ILE A 674 13.80 17.21 -52.46
CA ILE A 674 14.51 17.94 -53.53
C ILE A 674 15.07 16.97 -54.57
N GLN A 675 15.57 15.80 -54.17
CA GLN A 675 16.02 14.75 -55.11
C GLN A 675 14.87 14.18 -55.92
N SER A 676 13.70 13.98 -55.30
CA SER A 676 12.49 13.55 -55.99
C SER A 676 11.97 14.63 -56.93
N GLU A 677 11.95 15.89 -56.50
CA GLU A 677 11.63 17.05 -57.33
C GLU A 677 12.63 17.18 -58.49
N ILE A 678 13.94 16.96 -58.27
CA ILE A 678 14.96 16.93 -59.34
C ILE A 678 14.71 15.75 -60.28
N ALA A 679 14.35 14.56 -59.79
CA ALA A 679 14.09 13.38 -60.61
C ALA A 679 12.78 13.51 -61.41
N ASP A 680 11.79 14.18 -60.84
CA ASP A 680 10.51 14.51 -61.49
C ASP A 680 10.70 15.65 -62.49
N LEU A 681 11.54 16.65 -62.18
CA LEU A 681 11.98 17.68 -63.13
C LEU A 681 12.83 17.07 -64.23
N GLN A 682 13.74 16.13 -63.95
CA GLN A 682 14.53 15.42 -64.96
C GLN A 682 13.61 14.61 -65.88
N ARG A 683 12.61 13.92 -65.32
CA ARG A 683 11.59 13.20 -66.10
C ARG A 683 10.67 14.13 -66.88
N GLN A 684 10.30 15.29 -66.34
CA GLN A 684 9.52 16.31 -67.05
C GLN A 684 10.34 17.00 -68.14
N ILE A 685 11.62 17.29 -67.91
CA ILE A 685 12.55 17.83 -68.91
C ILE A 685 12.76 16.82 -70.04
N GLU A 686 12.91 15.53 -69.71
CA GLU A 686 13.08 14.46 -70.70
C GLU A 686 11.77 14.19 -71.47
N ALA A 687 10.62 14.35 -70.83
CA ALA A 687 9.29 14.24 -71.45
C ALA A 687 8.90 15.45 -72.32
N ASP A 688 9.27 16.66 -71.91
CA ASP A 688 8.90 17.90 -72.59
C ASP A 688 9.87 18.24 -73.75
N LEU A 689 11.13 17.79 -73.71
CA LEU A 689 12.16 18.17 -74.70
C LEU A 689 12.81 17.00 -75.48
N GLY A 690 12.64 15.74 -75.06
CA GLY A 690 13.50 14.65 -75.56
C GLY A 690 14.99 14.88 -75.22
N PRO A 691 15.93 14.01 -75.63
CA PRO A 691 17.33 14.12 -75.19
C PRO A 691 18.00 15.30 -75.89
N VAL A 692 18.01 16.48 -75.26
CA VAL A 692 18.63 17.69 -75.80
C VAL A 692 19.52 18.36 -74.75
N THR A 693 20.80 18.48 -75.13
CA THR A 693 21.90 19.18 -74.47
C THR A 693 21.57 20.67 -74.27
N ILE A 694 21.84 21.19 -73.08
CA ILE A 694 21.56 22.58 -72.67
C ILE A 694 22.49 23.56 -73.38
N PRO A 695 21.94 24.63 -74.01
CA PRO A 695 22.47 25.96 -73.73
C PRO A 695 21.41 27.09 -73.66
N GLY A 696 21.54 27.94 -72.64
CA GLY A 696 21.51 29.41 -72.76
C GLY A 696 20.20 30.16 -73.10
N ASP A 697 19.50 30.57 -72.04
CA ASP A 697 18.95 31.92 -71.78
C ASP A 697 17.79 32.54 -72.60
N VAL A 698 17.00 33.33 -71.84
CA VAL A 698 15.97 34.36 -72.16
C VAL A 698 14.54 33.97 -72.58
N GLY A 699 13.58 34.28 -71.69
CA GLY A 699 12.22 34.73 -72.07
C GLY A 699 11.07 34.34 -71.10
N PRO A 700 10.38 35.29 -70.43
CA PRO A 700 9.36 34.98 -69.43
C PRO A 700 8.01 34.65 -70.08
N ARG A 701 7.45 33.47 -69.80
CA ARG A 701 6.03 33.17 -70.06
C ARG A 701 5.28 33.03 -68.74
N GLN A 702 4.18 33.76 -68.67
CA GLN A 702 3.32 34.00 -67.52
C GLN A 702 2.57 32.71 -67.12
N LEU A 703 2.75 32.25 -65.89
CA LEU A 703 1.99 31.16 -65.29
C LEU A 703 0.62 31.68 -64.82
N MET A 704 -0.46 31.13 -65.35
CA MET A 704 -1.81 31.34 -64.81
C MET A 704 -1.98 30.50 -63.54
N LEU A 705 -2.21 31.17 -62.41
CA LEU A 705 -2.54 30.51 -61.15
C LEU A 705 -4.05 30.26 -61.10
N ASN A 706 -4.45 28.99 -61.24
CA ASN A 706 -5.82 28.55 -60.99
C ASN A 706 -6.01 28.34 -59.49
N LEU A 707 -6.51 29.37 -58.81
CA LEU A 707 -7.01 29.28 -57.44
C LEU A 707 -8.53 29.05 -57.49
N GLY A 708 -8.97 27.91 -56.97
CA GLY A 708 -10.35 27.46 -57.03
C GLY A 708 -11.36 28.45 -56.46
N GLN A 709 -12.38 28.74 -57.29
CA GLN A 709 -13.74 29.17 -56.94
C GLN A 709 -13.91 30.39 -56.02
N THR A 710 -13.52 31.56 -56.52
CA THR A 710 -14.33 32.79 -56.68
C THR A 710 -13.38 33.89 -57.17
N PRO A 711 -13.49 34.37 -58.42
CA PRO A 711 -12.58 35.40 -58.91
C PRO A 711 -12.99 36.75 -58.32
N MET A 712 -12.37 37.13 -57.20
CA MET A 712 -12.38 38.53 -56.77
C MET A 712 -11.43 39.27 -57.72
N ALA A 713 -11.99 39.92 -58.74
CA ALA A 713 -11.24 40.75 -59.67
C ALA A 713 -10.70 41.98 -58.91
N LEU A 714 -9.46 41.89 -58.44
CA LEU A 714 -8.72 43.07 -58.01
C LEU A 714 -8.40 43.89 -59.27
N ALA A 715 -8.87 45.13 -59.30
CA ALA A 715 -8.58 46.06 -60.40
C ALA A 715 -7.06 46.22 -60.53
N ALA A 716 -6.53 45.94 -61.73
CA ALA A 716 -5.12 46.14 -62.04
C ALA A 716 -4.82 47.65 -62.01
N PRO A 717 -3.93 48.13 -61.13
CA PRO A 717 -3.52 49.52 -61.17
C PRO A 717 -2.65 49.75 -62.41
N SER A 718 -2.92 50.85 -63.12
CA SER A 718 -2.25 51.23 -64.37
C SER A 718 -0.77 51.57 -64.20
N GLU A 719 -0.32 51.83 -62.96
CA GLU A 719 1.07 52.10 -62.60
C GLU A 719 1.41 51.44 -61.27
N ILE A 720 2.64 50.93 -61.16
CA ILE A 720 3.17 50.32 -59.92
C ILE A 720 3.63 51.47 -59.01
N PRO A 721 3.02 51.68 -57.83
CA PRO A 721 3.44 52.74 -56.91
C PRO A 721 4.90 52.55 -56.47
N GLU A 722 5.68 53.64 -56.45
CA GLU A 722 7.04 53.62 -55.92
C GLU A 722 7.02 53.16 -54.45
N GLY A 723 7.83 52.14 -54.14
CA GLY A 723 7.89 51.53 -52.80
C GLY A 723 7.09 50.22 -52.61
N LEU A 724 6.32 49.77 -53.61
CA LEU A 724 5.57 48.50 -53.52
C LEU A 724 6.49 47.28 -53.31
N GLY A 725 7.69 47.29 -53.91
CA GLY A 725 8.71 46.26 -53.67
C GLY A 725 9.23 46.23 -52.23
N ALA A 726 9.37 47.41 -51.58
CA ALA A 726 9.77 47.48 -50.17
C ALA A 726 8.66 46.94 -49.26
N ARG A 727 7.41 47.26 -49.57
CA ARG A 727 6.22 46.79 -48.84
C ARG A 727 5.99 45.28 -49.00
N ILE A 728 6.26 44.72 -50.19
CA ILE A 728 6.27 43.26 -50.40
C ILE A 728 7.41 42.61 -49.60
N ARG A 729 8.59 43.23 -49.53
CA ARG A 729 9.70 42.71 -48.71
C ARG A 729 9.40 42.76 -47.22
N GLU A 730 8.75 43.82 -46.73
CA GLU A 730 8.24 43.91 -45.35
C GLU A 730 7.15 42.88 -45.06
N MET A 731 6.17 42.70 -45.95
CA MET A 731 5.15 41.67 -45.78
C MET A 731 5.74 40.26 -45.84
N ARG A 732 6.71 40.00 -46.73
CA ARG A 732 7.44 38.72 -46.77
C ARG A 732 8.34 38.51 -45.56
N SER A 733 8.88 39.59 -44.96
CA SER A 733 9.65 39.47 -43.71
C SER A 733 8.72 39.28 -42.52
N ALA A 734 7.53 39.90 -42.51
CA ALA A 734 6.47 39.66 -41.53
C ALA A 734 5.93 38.21 -41.62
N LEU A 735 5.69 37.70 -42.84
CA LEU A 735 5.30 36.30 -43.08
C LEU A 735 6.40 35.32 -42.66
N ARG A 736 7.67 35.61 -42.94
CA ARG A 736 8.79 34.79 -42.47
C ARG A 736 8.97 34.83 -40.95
N ARG A 737 8.70 35.98 -40.31
CA ARG A 737 8.70 36.11 -38.85
C ARG A 737 7.54 35.36 -38.19
N LEU A 738 6.41 35.21 -38.88
CA LEU A 738 5.28 34.42 -38.39
C LEU A 738 5.62 32.93 -38.22
N GLY A 739 6.63 32.44 -38.95
CA GLY A 739 7.04 31.04 -38.92
C GLY A 739 5.96 30.09 -39.45
N PRO A 740 6.18 28.76 -39.35
CA PRO A 740 5.15 27.78 -39.69
C PRO A 740 3.97 27.91 -38.72
N VAL A 741 2.81 28.30 -39.25
CA VAL A 741 1.57 28.37 -38.46
C VAL A 741 1.03 26.95 -38.29
N ASN A 742 0.90 26.47 -37.06
CA ASN A 742 0.33 25.16 -36.77
C ASN A 742 -1.22 25.23 -36.83
N PRO A 743 -1.87 24.68 -37.87
CA PRO A 743 -3.33 24.69 -37.98
C PRO A 743 -4.01 23.78 -36.93
N GLU A 744 -3.27 22.88 -36.28
CA GLU A 744 -3.76 22.02 -35.20
C GLU A 744 -3.65 22.66 -33.80
N ALA A 745 -2.99 23.82 -33.67
CA ALA A 745 -2.87 24.50 -32.38
C ALA A 745 -4.24 24.91 -31.78
N PRO A 746 -5.24 25.42 -32.55
CA PRO A 746 -6.56 25.71 -32.01
C PRO A 746 -7.35 24.49 -31.48
N PRO A 747 -7.40 23.32 -32.16
CA PRO A 747 -8.00 22.13 -31.57
C PRO A 747 -7.19 21.50 -30.43
N GLU A 748 -5.85 21.52 -30.47
CA GLU A 748 -5.00 21.04 -29.37
C GLU A 748 -5.16 21.89 -28.10
N TYR A 749 -5.15 23.21 -28.25
CA TYR A 749 -5.42 24.13 -27.14
C TYR A 749 -6.80 23.88 -26.54
N ARG A 750 -7.84 23.65 -27.36
CA ARG A 750 -9.18 23.31 -26.86
C ARG A 750 -9.18 22.03 -26.02
N LYS A 751 -8.54 20.96 -26.50
CA LYS A 751 -8.42 19.69 -25.75
C LYS A 751 -7.64 19.85 -24.44
N ALA A 752 -6.52 20.58 -24.48
CA ALA A 752 -5.70 20.85 -23.30
C ALA A 752 -6.44 21.72 -22.27
N HIS A 753 -7.19 22.72 -22.74
CA HIS A 753 -8.02 23.59 -21.91
C HIS A 753 -9.20 22.83 -21.29
N GLU A 754 -9.88 21.95 -22.04
CA GLU A 754 -10.94 21.08 -21.50
C GLU A 754 -10.39 20.15 -20.40
N ARG A 755 -9.22 19.55 -20.62
CA ARG A 755 -8.57 18.71 -19.60
C ARG A 755 -8.14 19.51 -18.38
N TYR A 756 -7.57 20.70 -18.58
CA TYR A 756 -7.21 21.61 -17.49
C TYR A 756 -8.44 22.01 -16.69
N ALA A 757 -9.52 22.44 -17.34
CA ALA A 757 -10.76 22.83 -16.69
C ALA A 757 -11.37 21.69 -15.87
N TYR A 758 -11.41 20.47 -16.43
CA TYR A 758 -11.88 19.28 -15.72
C TYR A 758 -11.05 18.98 -14.47
N LEU A 759 -9.72 18.97 -14.59
CA LEU A 759 -8.83 18.68 -13.45
C LEU A 759 -8.91 19.76 -12.37
N THR A 760 -8.99 21.04 -12.76
CA THR A 760 -9.17 22.15 -11.82
C THR A 760 -10.49 22.02 -11.06
N GLN A 761 -11.59 21.69 -11.75
CA GLN A 761 -12.87 21.43 -11.10
C GLN A 761 -12.80 20.25 -10.11
N GLN A 762 -12.15 19.14 -10.49
CA GLN A 762 -11.96 17.99 -9.60
C GLN A 762 -11.12 18.34 -8.35
N ILE A 763 -10.07 19.16 -8.51
CA ILE A 763 -9.25 19.64 -7.38
C ILE A 763 -10.08 20.54 -6.47
N GLU A 764 -10.87 21.45 -7.01
CA GLU A 764 -11.77 22.31 -6.23
C GLU A 764 -12.82 21.49 -5.46
N ASP A 765 -13.42 20.48 -6.09
CA ASP A 765 -14.37 19.57 -5.46
C ASP A 765 -13.74 18.79 -4.30
N LEU A 766 -12.56 18.21 -4.51
CA LEU A 766 -11.82 17.49 -3.46
C LEU A 766 -11.39 18.41 -2.32
N THR A 767 -10.97 19.63 -2.63
CA THR A 767 -10.58 20.62 -1.62
C THR A 767 -11.79 21.02 -0.77
N ARG A 768 -12.94 21.29 -1.41
CA ARG A 768 -14.20 21.57 -0.70
C ARG A 768 -14.65 20.39 0.17
N ALA A 769 -14.55 19.16 -0.33
CA ALA A 769 -14.90 17.97 0.45
C ALA A 769 -13.96 17.78 1.66
N ALA A 770 -12.66 18.02 1.49
CA ALA A 770 -11.68 17.97 2.57
C ALA A 770 -11.95 19.05 3.64
N ASP A 771 -12.25 20.27 3.22
CA ASP A 771 -12.55 21.37 4.14
C ASP A 771 -13.88 21.14 4.87
N ALA A 772 -14.91 20.63 4.18
CA ALA A 772 -16.16 20.23 4.82
C ALA A 772 -15.94 19.12 5.85
N ALA A 773 -15.12 18.10 5.55
CA ALA A 773 -14.80 17.04 6.50
C ALA A 773 -14.04 17.57 7.72
N ARG A 774 -13.07 18.48 7.53
CA ARG A 774 -12.36 19.15 8.63
C ARG A 774 -13.31 19.97 9.49
N GLN A 775 -14.25 20.69 8.87
CA GLN A 775 -15.23 21.48 9.61
C GLN A 775 -16.16 20.60 10.43
N VAL A 776 -16.63 19.47 9.88
CA VAL A 776 -17.42 18.48 10.63
C VAL A 776 -16.62 17.92 11.82
N ILE A 777 -15.32 17.65 11.64
CA ILE A 777 -14.46 17.19 12.74
C ILE A 777 -14.32 18.27 13.82
N THR A 778 -14.12 19.54 13.43
CA THR A 778 -14.02 20.66 14.36
C THR A 778 -15.33 20.85 15.13
N ASP A 779 -16.47 20.83 14.44
CA ASP A 779 -17.79 20.96 15.05
C ASP A 779 -18.07 19.80 16.00
N LEU A 780 -17.74 18.56 15.59
CA LEU A 780 -17.91 17.37 16.43
C LEU A 780 -17.02 17.43 17.68
N ASN A 781 -15.76 17.82 17.55
CA ASN A 781 -14.85 17.97 18.69
C ASN A 781 -15.34 19.05 19.66
N GLN A 782 -15.86 20.17 19.15
CA GLN A 782 -16.46 21.20 19.98
C GLN A 782 -17.68 20.67 20.75
N VAL A 783 -18.58 19.94 20.07
CA VAL A 783 -19.75 19.32 20.73
C VAL A 783 -19.32 18.27 21.78
N ILE A 784 -18.29 17.47 21.50
CA ILE A 784 -17.73 16.50 22.43
C ILE A 784 -17.17 17.22 23.66
N ARG A 785 -16.38 18.29 23.46
CA ARG A 785 -15.80 19.10 24.53
C ARG A 785 -16.87 19.73 25.41
N ASP A 786 -17.87 20.37 24.81
CA ASP A 786 -18.95 21.02 25.53
C ASP A 786 -19.78 20.00 26.34
N ARG A 787 -20.08 18.84 25.75
CA ARG A 787 -20.76 17.73 26.45
C ARG A 787 -19.91 17.15 27.57
N PHE A 788 -18.60 16.99 27.36
CA PHE A 788 -17.69 16.49 28.38
C PHE A 788 -17.63 17.44 29.58
N VAL A 789 -17.40 18.73 29.36
CA VAL A 789 -17.32 19.74 30.43
C VAL A 789 -18.66 19.86 31.18
N ALA A 790 -19.78 19.87 30.44
CA ALA A 790 -21.11 19.90 31.05
C ALA A 790 -21.39 18.65 31.90
N THR A 791 -21.05 17.46 31.39
CA THR A 791 -21.26 16.20 32.11
C THR A 791 -20.31 16.09 33.31
N PHE A 792 -19.03 16.44 33.15
CA PHE A 792 -18.04 16.46 34.21
C PHE A 792 -18.46 17.38 35.35
N SER A 793 -18.93 18.60 35.04
CA SER A 793 -19.40 19.55 36.05
C SER A 793 -20.61 19.01 36.83
N ARG A 794 -21.55 18.35 36.14
CA ARG A 794 -22.70 17.70 36.78
C ARG A 794 -22.26 16.53 37.67
N VAL A 795 -21.36 15.68 37.19
CA VAL A 795 -20.83 14.54 37.95
C VAL A 795 -20.03 15.03 39.16
N ALA A 796 -19.22 16.07 39.02
CA ALA A 796 -18.44 16.65 40.12
C ALA A 796 -19.34 17.23 41.22
N HIS A 797 -20.43 17.90 40.84
CA HIS A 797 -21.42 18.41 41.79
C HIS A 797 -22.14 17.26 42.53
N GLU A 798 -22.66 16.30 41.78
CA GLU A 798 -23.38 15.15 42.35
C GLU A 798 -22.46 14.25 43.18
N PHE A 799 -21.20 14.11 42.81
CA PHE A 799 -20.20 13.37 43.58
C PHE A 799 -19.96 14.01 44.95
N SER A 800 -19.83 15.34 45.00
CA SER A 800 -19.65 16.05 46.27
C SER A 800 -20.88 15.86 47.19
N ALA A 801 -22.08 15.93 46.62
CA ALA A 801 -23.33 15.73 47.35
C ALA A 801 -23.52 14.28 47.85
N CYS A 802 -23.24 13.28 46.99
CA CYS A 802 -23.34 11.87 47.34
C CYS A 802 -22.30 11.49 48.41
N PHE A 803 -21.07 12.01 48.30
CA PHE A 803 -20.02 11.81 49.28
C PHE A 803 -20.41 12.38 50.65
N HIS A 804 -20.92 13.62 50.70
CA HIS A 804 -21.34 14.25 51.94
C HIS A 804 -22.46 13.46 52.65
N THR A 805 -23.40 12.92 51.87
CA THR A 805 -24.53 12.12 52.36
C THR A 805 -24.07 10.76 52.92
N LEU A 806 -23.18 10.05 52.20
CA LEU A 806 -22.68 8.73 52.60
C LEU A 806 -21.75 8.76 53.82
N PHE A 807 -20.99 9.84 54.00
CA PHE A 807 -20.08 10.01 55.14
C PHE A 807 -20.67 10.83 56.30
N ALA A 808 -21.92 11.31 56.20
CA ALA A 808 -22.58 12.18 57.17
C ALA A 808 -21.71 13.41 57.56
N GLY A 809 -21.01 13.96 56.57
CA GLY A 809 -19.94 14.95 56.75
C GLY A 809 -18.78 14.73 55.78
N GLY A 810 -17.76 15.60 55.83
CA GLY A 810 -16.62 15.54 54.90
C GLY A 810 -16.88 16.23 53.55
N ALA A 811 -15.85 16.27 52.70
CA ALA A 811 -15.90 16.92 51.39
C ALA A 811 -15.06 16.16 50.37
N ALA A 812 -15.56 15.99 49.15
CA ALA A 812 -14.80 15.42 48.04
C ALA A 812 -14.94 16.29 46.79
N ARG A 813 -13.88 16.34 45.97
CA ARG A 813 -13.85 17.07 44.70
C ARG A 813 -13.11 16.28 43.62
N LEU A 814 -13.60 16.39 42.40
CA LEU A 814 -12.92 15.91 41.20
C LEU A 814 -12.10 17.06 40.61
N GLN A 815 -10.87 16.80 40.20
CA GLN A 815 -9.99 17.79 39.57
C GLN A 815 -9.43 17.23 38.26
N LEU A 816 -9.45 18.04 37.20
CA LEU A 816 -8.76 17.74 35.94
C LEU A 816 -7.27 18.03 36.13
N THR A 817 -6.41 17.10 35.69
CA THR A 817 -4.95 17.25 35.72
C THR A 817 -4.48 18.38 34.80
N GLU A 818 -5.15 18.56 33.65
CA GLU A 818 -4.89 19.61 32.67
C GLU A 818 -6.20 20.32 32.26
N PRO A 819 -6.51 21.50 32.85
CA PRO A 819 -7.75 22.22 32.59
C PRO A 819 -7.91 22.73 31.14
N ASP A 820 -6.81 22.99 30.45
CA ASP A 820 -6.79 23.57 29.11
C ASP A 820 -7.00 22.52 27.98
N ASN A 821 -6.85 21.23 28.30
CA ASN A 821 -7.05 20.13 27.36
C ASN A 821 -7.92 18.99 27.95
N PRO A 822 -9.24 19.17 28.00
CA PRO A 822 -10.14 18.19 28.64
C PRO A 822 -10.17 16.81 27.95
N GLU A 823 -9.73 16.70 26.69
CA GLU A 823 -9.76 15.45 25.91
C GLU A 823 -8.62 14.47 26.28
N GLY A 824 -7.47 15.02 26.72
CA GLY A 824 -6.29 14.24 27.14
C GLY A 824 -6.01 14.27 28.64
N SER A 825 -6.77 15.05 29.41
CA SER A 825 -6.57 15.21 30.85
C SER A 825 -6.99 13.97 31.63
N GLY A 826 -6.18 13.59 32.62
CA GLY A 826 -6.59 12.67 33.68
C GLY A 826 -7.61 13.31 34.63
N ILE A 827 -8.22 12.48 35.48
CA ILE A 827 -9.15 12.90 36.54
C ILE A 827 -8.58 12.44 37.88
N ASP A 828 -8.28 13.40 38.76
CA ASP A 828 -7.84 13.16 40.12
C ASP A 828 -9.00 13.28 41.11
N ILE A 829 -9.08 12.34 42.05
CA ILE A 829 -10.08 12.29 43.10
C ILE A 829 -9.45 12.72 44.41
N LEU A 830 -9.93 13.83 44.97
CA LEU A 830 -9.51 14.36 46.26
C LEU A 830 -10.65 14.21 47.27
N ALA A 831 -10.44 13.38 48.28
CA ALA A 831 -11.43 13.12 49.32
C ALA A 831 -10.93 13.61 50.69
N ARG A 832 -11.86 14.16 51.48
CA ARG A 832 -11.65 14.59 52.85
C ARG A 832 -12.72 13.95 53.75
N PRO A 833 -12.44 12.77 54.33
CA PRO A 833 -13.31 12.15 55.33
C PRO A 833 -13.48 13.05 56.58
N PRO A 834 -14.56 12.89 57.35
CA PRO A 834 -14.80 13.69 58.56
C PRO A 834 -13.63 13.57 59.56
N GLY A 835 -13.12 14.71 60.02
CA GLY A 835 -11.99 14.76 60.97
C GLY A 835 -10.58 14.60 60.38
N LYS A 836 -10.42 14.35 59.07
CA LYS A 836 -9.10 14.15 58.41
C LYS A 836 -8.76 15.26 57.39
N ARG A 837 -7.50 15.31 56.94
CA ARG A 837 -7.00 16.21 55.88
C ARG A 837 -7.33 15.65 54.49
N SER A 838 -7.32 16.49 53.45
CA SER A 838 -7.55 16.05 52.07
C SER A 838 -6.42 15.12 51.62
N GLN A 839 -6.77 13.93 51.12
CA GLN A 839 -5.81 12.90 50.70
C GLN A 839 -6.23 12.33 49.34
N SER A 840 -5.25 11.78 48.60
CA SER A 840 -5.50 11.06 47.35
C SER A 840 -6.03 9.65 47.64
N LEU A 841 -6.74 9.05 46.68
CA LEU A 841 -7.40 7.74 46.81
C LEU A 841 -6.48 6.61 47.31
N ALA A 842 -5.17 6.68 47.00
CA ALA A 842 -4.18 5.67 47.38
C ALA A 842 -3.83 5.68 48.89
N LEU A 843 -4.13 6.76 49.60
CA LEU A 843 -3.78 6.97 51.02
C LEU A 843 -4.95 6.74 51.99
N LEU A 844 -6.14 6.39 51.46
CA LEU A 844 -7.35 6.13 52.25
C LEU A 844 -7.41 4.69 52.77
N SER A 845 -8.15 4.47 53.86
CA SER A 845 -8.39 3.11 54.38
C SER A 845 -9.23 2.27 53.40
N GLY A 846 -9.18 0.94 53.52
CA GLY A 846 -9.92 0.03 52.62
C GLY A 846 -11.43 0.32 52.56
N GLY A 847 -12.07 0.59 53.71
CA GLY A 847 -13.49 0.95 53.79
C GLY A 847 -13.78 2.37 53.29
N GLU A 848 -12.90 3.33 53.57
CA GLU A 848 -13.02 4.71 53.07
C GLU A 848 -12.89 4.78 51.53
N ARG A 849 -12.00 3.96 50.96
CA ARG A 849 -11.81 3.83 49.51
C ARG A 849 -13.04 3.20 48.84
N ALA A 850 -13.62 2.15 49.43
CA ALA A 850 -14.83 1.51 48.93
C ALA A 850 -16.03 2.46 48.91
N LEU A 851 -16.23 3.23 49.99
CA LEU A 851 -17.30 4.25 50.05
C LEU A 851 -17.08 5.41 49.08
N THR A 852 -15.84 5.85 48.91
CA THR A 852 -15.51 6.92 47.94
C THR A 852 -15.80 6.45 46.51
N ALA A 853 -15.46 5.21 46.17
CA ALA A 853 -15.76 4.61 44.87
C ALA A 853 -17.27 4.42 44.66
N ALA A 854 -18.00 3.96 45.69
CA ALA A 854 -19.45 3.85 45.66
C ALA A 854 -20.13 5.21 45.46
N ALA A 855 -19.65 6.27 46.15
CA ALA A 855 -20.14 7.63 45.98
C ALA A 855 -19.96 8.15 44.55
N LEU A 856 -18.84 7.84 43.89
CA LEU A 856 -18.60 8.19 42.49
C LEU A 856 -19.51 7.43 41.54
N LEU A 857 -19.65 6.11 41.77
CA LEU A 857 -20.55 5.26 40.97
C LEU A 857 -21.99 5.77 41.05
N PHE A 858 -22.46 6.11 42.24
CA PHE A 858 -23.80 6.64 42.41
C PHE A 858 -23.98 8.05 41.82
N ALA A 859 -22.98 8.91 41.90
CA ALA A 859 -23.01 10.20 41.23
C ALA A 859 -23.15 10.05 39.70
N LEU A 860 -22.45 9.08 39.11
CA LEU A 860 -22.59 8.73 37.70
C LEU A 860 -24.00 8.22 37.38
N LEU A 861 -24.54 7.31 38.21
CA LEU A 861 -25.89 6.77 38.04
C LEU A 861 -27.00 7.83 38.20
N ARG A 862 -26.79 8.88 39.01
CA ARG A 862 -27.74 10.00 39.12
C ARG A 862 -27.68 10.96 37.93
N VAL A 863 -26.49 11.17 37.36
CA VAL A 863 -26.34 12.03 36.18
C VAL A 863 -26.83 11.33 34.91
N ASN A 864 -26.62 10.01 34.82
CA ASN A 864 -27.07 9.17 33.72
C ASN A 864 -27.69 7.85 34.23
N PRO A 865 -29.02 7.81 34.47
CA PRO A 865 -29.68 6.62 35.01
C PRO A 865 -29.64 5.47 34.03
N LEU A 866 -29.08 4.34 34.47
CA LEU A 866 -29.04 3.10 33.71
C LEU A 866 -30.33 2.30 33.96
N PRO A 867 -30.77 1.46 33.00
CA PRO A 867 -31.97 0.65 33.17
C PRO A 867 -31.84 -0.39 34.30
N PHE A 868 -30.65 -0.97 34.48
CA PHE A 868 -30.33 -1.84 35.61
C PHE A 868 -28.85 -1.74 36.01
N CYS A 869 -28.54 -2.06 37.26
CA CYS A 869 -27.20 -2.06 37.82
C CYS A 869 -26.99 -3.32 38.67
N VAL A 870 -25.86 -4.01 38.46
CA VAL A 870 -25.48 -5.19 39.23
C VAL A 870 -24.32 -4.82 40.16
N LEU A 871 -24.47 -5.08 41.45
CA LEU A 871 -23.46 -4.83 42.47
C LEU A 871 -23.11 -6.15 43.15
N ASP A 872 -21.83 -6.52 43.14
CA ASP A 872 -21.33 -7.78 43.70
C ASP A 872 -20.40 -7.51 44.88
N GLU A 873 -20.80 -7.96 46.07
CA GLU A 873 -20.07 -7.89 47.35
C GLU A 873 -19.47 -6.52 47.72
N VAL A 874 -20.09 -5.43 47.26
CA VAL A 874 -19.60 -4.06 47.45
C VAL A 874 -19.60 -3.63 48.93
N ASP A 875 -20.41 -4.30 49.76
CA ASP A 875 -20.57 -4.05 51.20
C ASP A 875 -19.65 -4.90 52.10
N ALA A 876 -18.79 -5.76 51.53
CA ALA A 876 -17.92 -6.65 52.29
C ALA A 876 -16.87 -5.92 53.16
N MET A 877 -16.44 -4.73 52.74
CA MET A 877 -15.43 -3.91 53.44
C MET A 877 -16.02 -2.73 54.23
N LEU A 878 -17.35 -2.68 54.35
CA LEU A 878 -18.07 -1.61 55.04
C LEU A 878 -18.38 -1.99 56.49
N ASP A 879 -18.30 -1.03 57.40
CA ASP A 879 -18.76 -1.22 58.77
C ASP A 879 -20.31 -1.15 58.86
N GLU A 880 -20.87 -1.64 59.96
CA GLU A 880 -22.33 -1.76 60.15
C GLU A 880 -23.06 -0.40 60.03
N ALA A 881 -22.43 0.69 60.48
CA ALA A 881 -22.97 2.04 60.35
C ALA A 881 -22.98 2.55 58.90
N ASN A 882 -21.95 2.25 58.11
CA ASN A 882 -21.86 2.62 56.69
C ASN A 882 -22.76 1.74 55.81
N VAL A 883 -22.97 0.46 56.17
CA VAL A 883 -23.90 -0.43 55.48
C VAL A 883 -25.34 0.08 55.58
N HIS A 884 -25.77 0.58 56.73
CA HIS A 884 -27.09 1.21 56.87
C HIS A 884 -27.25 2.44 55.96
N ARG A 885 -26.22 3.30 55.87
CA ARG A 885 -26.25 4.48 54.99
C ARG A 885 -26.26 4.10 53.51
N PHE A 886 -25.45 3.12 53.14
CA PHE A 886 -25.39 2.56 51.79
C PHE A 886 -26.75 1.98 51.38
N ARG A 887 -27.40 1.23 52.27
CA ARG A 887 -28.74 0.67 52.10
C ARG A 887 -29.80 1.75 51.83
N ASP A 888 -29.86 2.78 52.68
CA ASP A 888 -30.85 3.85 52.54
C ASP A 888 -30.65 4.62 51.22
N PHE A 889 -29.38 4.80 50.83
CA PHE A 889 -29.03 5.41 49.56
C PHE A 889 -29.43 4.54 48.36
N LEU A 890 -29.17 3.23 48.40
CA LEU A 890 -29.63 2.28 47.37
C LEU A 890 -31.15 2.29 47.21
N ARG A 891 -31.90 2.36 48.32
CA ARG A 891 -33.37 2.43 48.28
C ARG A 891 -33.87 3.70 47.58
N SER A 892 -33.17 4.83 47.78
CA SER A 892 -33.51 6.08 47.08
C SER A 892 -33.30 5.99 45.56
N LEU A 893 -32.23 5.33 45.12
CA LEU A 893 -31.91 5.15 43.70
C LEU A 893 -32.78 4.06 43.04
N ALA A 894 -33.23 3.08 43.82
CA ALA A 894 -34.09 1.99 43.36
C ALA A 894 -35.46 2.47 42.82
N GLN A 895 -35.84 3.71 43.10
CA GLN A 895 -37.05 4.34 42.54
C GLN A 895 -36.95 4.58 41.02
N HIS A 896 -35.73 4.68 40.48
CA HIS A 896 -35.50 5.05 39.08
C HIS A 896 -34.61 4.04 38.32
N THR A 897 -33.83 3.22 39.04
CA THR A 897 -32.90 2.23 38.47
C THR A 897 -33.12 0.88 39.12
N GLN A 898 -33.17 -0.21 38.35
CA GLN A 898 -33.26 -1.55 38.92
C GLN A 898 -31.90 -2.00 39.46
N PHE A 899 -31.83 -2.37 40.75
CA PHE A 899 -30.59 -2.89 41.36
C PHE A 899 -30.67 -4.40 41.59
N ILE A 900 -29.63 -5.11 41.20
CA ILE A 900 -29.38 -6.51 41.53
C ILE A 900 -28.14 -6.54 42.40
N VAL A 901 -28.31 -6.84 43.69
CA VAL A 901 -27.21 -6.84 44.65
C VAL A 901 -26.92 -8.26 45.10
N ILE A 902 -25.68 -8.69 44.94
CA ILE A 902 -25.15 -9.97 45.43
C ILE A 902 -24.38 -9.66 46.71
N THR A 903 -24.87 -10.16 47.85
CA THR A 903 -24.28 -9.88 49.16
C THR A 903 -24.64 -10.96 50.17
N HIS A 904 -23.76 -11.15 51.16
CA HIS A 904 -24.00 -11.97 52.35
C HIS A 904 -24.40 -11.13 53.58
N ASN A 905 -24.43 -9.80 53.46
CA ASN A 905 -24.72 -8.89 54.55
C ASN A 905 -26.24 -8.79 54.81
N ARG A 906 -26.65 -9.19 56.02
CA ARG A 906 -28.06 -9.23 56.43
C ARG A 906 -28.75 -7.86 56.30
N THR A 907 -28.07 -6.80 56.67
CA THR A 907 -28.60 -5.42 56.65
C THR A 907 -28.89 -4.92 55.24
N THR A 908 -28.12 -5.36 54.24
CA THR A 908 -28.36 -5.04 52.82
C THR A 908 -29.47 -5.90 52.22
N ILE A 909 -29.56 -7.18 52.63
CA ILE A 909 -30.64 -8.10 52.20
C ILE A 909 -32.01 -7.61 52.66
N GLU A 910 -32.11 -7.02 53.85
CA GLU A 910 -33.37 -6.46 54.39
C GLU A 910 -33.99 -5.33 53.54
N ALA A 911 -33.20 -4.66 52.68
CA ALA A 911 -33.72 -3.63 51.79
C ALA A 911 -34.22 -4.18 50.45
N ALA A 912 -33.98 -5.45 50.13
CA ALA A 912 -34.39 -6.05 48.88
C ALA A 912 -35.90 -6.34 48.86
N SER A 913 -36.55 -6.06 47.74
CA SER A 913 -37.97 -6.42 47.52
C SER A 913 -38.14 -7.90 47.15
N ALA A 914 -37.11 -8.49 46.55
CA ALA A 914 -37.06 -9.91 46.21
C ALA A 914 -35.65 -10.43 46.45
N VAL A 915 -35.55 -11.60 47.08
CA VAL A 915 -34.28 -12.29 47.37
C VAL A 915 -34.21 -13.56 46.54
N TYR A 916 -33.11 -13.71 45.82
CA TYR A 916 -32.78 -14.92 45.07
C TYR A 916 -31.62 -15.63 45.77
N GLY A 917 -31.91 -16.76 46.40
CA GLY A 917 -30.92 -17.61 47.04
C GLY A 917 -30.42 -18.69 46.07
N ILE A 918 -29.10 -18.86 45.98
CA ILE A 918 -28.50 -19.93 45.20
C ILE A 918 -28.14 -21.06 46.17
N SER A 919 -28.72 -22.25 45.96
CA SER A 919 -28.45 -23.45 46.76
C SER A 919 -27.85 -24.55 45.89
N MET A 920 -26.88 -25.27 46.42
CA MET A 920 -26.28 -26.42 45.73
C MET A 920 -27.13 -27.67 45.98
N GLY A 921 -27.73 -28.21 44.93
CA GLY A 921 -28.46 -29.48 45.00
C GLY A 921 -27.52 -30.67 45.22
N ARG A 922 -28.10 -31.84 45.57
CA ARG A 922 -27.35 -33.09 45.79
C ARG A 922 -26.57 -33.61 44.58
N GLU A 923 -26.87 -33.09 43.38
CA GLU A 923 -26.20 -33.44 42.12
C GLU A 923 -25.08 -32.47 41.72
N GLY A 924 -24.72 -31.51 42.58
CA GLY A 924 -23.67 -30.52 42.28
C GLY A 924 -24.09 -29.42 41.30
N ALA A 925 -25.38 -29.35 40.95
CA ALA A 925 -25.96 -28.26 40.17
C ALA A 925 -26.54 -27.16 41.07
N SER A 926 -26.23 -25.90 40.75
CA SER A 926 -26.79 -24.72 41.43
C SER A 926 -28.27 -24.57 41.09
N GLN A 927 -29.13 -24.59 42.11
CA GLN A 927 -30.56 -24.32 42.01
C GLN A 927 -30.86 -22.93 42.56
N VAL A 928 -31.67 -22.16 41.84
CA VAL A 928 -32.09 -20.81 42.26
C VAL A 928 -33.43 -20.92 42.98
N LEU A 929 -33.47 -20.49 44.23
CA LEU A 929 -34.66 -20.32 45.06
C LEU A 929 -35.01 -18.85 45.10
N SER A 930 -36.26 -18.49 44.81
CA SER A 930 -36.72 -17.10 44.89
C SER A 930 -37.69 -16.93 46.06
N MET A 931 -37.56 -15.82 46.77
CA MET A 931 -38.43 -15.41 47.86
C MET A 931 -38.76 -13.94 47.66
N SER A 932 -40.05 -13.61 47.53
CA SER A 932 -40.50 -12.21 47.59
C SER A 932 -40.67 -11.84 49.06
N LEU A 933 -40.00 -10.78 49.51
CA LEU A 933 -40.16 -10.26 50.86
C LEU A 933 -41.39 -9.35 50.86
N PRO A 934 -42.48 -9.68 51.59
CA PRO A 934 -43.58 -8.75 51.75
C PRO A 934 -43.10 -7.52 52.52
N GLU A 935 -43.51 -6.32 52.07
CA GLU A 935 -43.26 -5.09 52.82
C GLU A 935 -43.79 -5.26 54.25
N ALA A 936 -42.89 -5.16 55.24
CA ALA A 936 -43.28 -5.24 56.65
C ALA A 936 -44.10 -3.99 57.05
N ASN A 937 -45.42 -4.13 56.93
CA ASN A 937 -46.55 -3.48 57.58
C ASN A 937 -46.34 -2.13 58.30
N THR A 938 -47.10 -1.13 57.84
CA THR A 938 -47.91 -0.32 58.77
C THR A 938 -49.29 -0.97 58.78
N GLU A 939 -49.85 -1.27 59.96
CA GLU A 939 -51.11 -2.02 60.21
C GLU A 939 -50.99 -3.55 60.36
N ALA A 940 -50.35 -3.99 61.44
CA ALA A 940 -50.71 -5.26 62.09
C ALA A 940 -50.67 -5.08 63.62
N SER A 941 -51.62 -4.29 64.12
CA SER A 941 -52.03 -4.31 65.53
C SER A 941 -53.54 -4.18 65.58
N GLN A 942 -54.23 -5.20 65.06
CA GLN A 942 -55.61 -5.58 65.39
C GLN A 942 -56.02 -6.78 64.52
N ALA A 943 -56.70 -7.75 65.15
CA ALA A 943 -57.24 -9.01 64.62
C ALA A 943 -56.22 -10.16 64.43
N VAL A 944 -56.46 -11.41 64.89
CA VAL A 944 -57.61 -12.04 65.56
C VAL A 944 -57.10 -13.34 66.20
N SER A 945 -57.39 -13.48 67.50
CA SER A 945 -57.56 -14.75 68.22
C SER A 945 -58.39 -15.76 67.43
N VAL A 946 -58.22 -17.06 67.71
CA VAL A 946 -59.06 -18.20 67.29
C VAL A 946 -58.58 -18.91 66.01
N ALA A 947 -57.68 -19.88 66.19
CA ALA A 947 -57.92 -21.32 66.04
C ALA A 947 -56.59 -22.07 66.16
#